data_AF-A0A2B1KV06-F1
#
_entry.id   AF-A0A2B1KV06-F1
#
_cell.length_a   1.000
_cell.length_b   1.000
_cell.length_c   1.000
_cell.angle_alpha   90.00
_cell.angle_beta   90.00
_cell.angle_gamma   90.00
#
_symmetry.space_group_name_H-M   'P 1'
#
loop_
_entity.id
_entity.type
_entity.pdbx_description
1 polymer ?
#
loop_
_entity_poly.entity_id
_entity_poly.type
_entity_poly.pdbx_seq_one_letter_code
_entity_poly.pdbx_strand_id
1 'polypeptide(L)'
;MEKLRLLTFENIIEPLFNEHVSFIYFPIEWLDIVEIHYKTFLLTSKLKSLNERLYDMFSDILFIQHNPYVLNENTPWIVSKEPIKQEQLDYIFQSWYEVIHDWKPNQLIESPKYEWHYDSISNLPVLHENESFSKWVPALISHIFCECPVQLENKNEEIYFSPLRSQNICEAMSEPIKDERTQDFFAYVYRFECITRGGENTPLLNVTVGIRRFYQEYNHPNIPLLLRRKRGMILISTPECTSDTKKIRFVKLKVQQAPNGMKWIKLFRKLKEDFRIGGEVELDHILQYPKEYIIGTDRRVLLPYNDRIYKVQGTKIKLGIKVDERESLFKEFQRRFSYFTLLPECKKILSNNENTFFPLFAPKGLETLTLEVWSENIAMEIEQALFDSGIVLAKMSETSYVVNADTPVLLKVVRFNIEKVLQNPYKMQYCQKYKTNLVDDVVKAVHATAGKRSDTTLALIAMKDCDGREKIDPKQIIREGFARTKRISTFINLFIGQSVSRETIVNSIFSLLEQKGFLKRNWNKMNLPCTYVNLSVERISKFDFLPIFSKIKGKEILYKLYGNTEWQPIDYLLLNINKHNAFLPQPSKRNDMGALFKQFVSETLMEILQHAKEENERVYFIIDANMRKYWIKELQNEIIDLDISPKIVPNMLNVPNLNVIRINTACDVPSYVVIERDEAMDGTGLYVDQKGMHYSIGEYSLNCSATLQQDILEILPLGVKPVERDDIAKMIHYMCCNSSMLSKKNIHMPYSMHMAKVIKSYATDIDAREFKEFDDELDVDVINIEKKDSIILL
;
A
#
# COMPACT_ATOMS: atom_id res chain seq x y z
N MET A 1 3.73 14.47 -28.65
CA MET A 1 2.44 14.44 -27.92
C MET A 1 2.66 13.51 -26.74
N GLU A 2 2.40 13.97 -25.52
CA GLU A 2 2.67 13.22 -24.28
C GLU A 2 2.11 11.79 -24.35
N LYS A 3 2.95 10.81 -23.98
CA LYS A 3 2.60 9.39 -23.95
C LYS A 3 2.98 8.79 -22.61
N LEU A 4 2.30 7.71 -22.26
CA LEU A 4 2.60 6.92 -21.08
C LEU A 4 3.27 5.61 -21.50
N ARG A 5 4.44 5.32 -20.93
CA ARG A 5 5.11 4.03 -21.08
C ARG A 5 4.92 3.22 -19.81
N LEU A 6 4.26 2.07 -19.94
CA LEU A 6 4.20 1.08 -18.88
C LEU A 6 5.54 0.34 -18.83
N LEU A 7 6.12 0.18 -17.63
CA LEU A 7 7.39 -0.51 -17.42
C LEU A 7 7.15 -2.02 -17.29
N THR A 8 6.52 -2.60 -18.32
CA THR A 8 6.06 -3.98 -18.31
C THR A 8 6.34 -4.66 -19.65
N PHE A 9 6.74 -5.92 -19.59
CA PHE A 9 7.14 -6.72 -20.74
C PHE A 9 6.25 -7.95 -20.93
N GLU A 10 6.03 -8.31 -22.19
CA GLU A 10 5.40 -9.56 -22.64
C GLU A 10 6.44 -10.53 -23.23
N ASN A 11 6.00 -11.76 -23.55
CA ASN A 11 6.83 -12.85 -24.07
C ASN A 11 7.97 -13.26 -23.11
N ILE A 12 7.66 -13.31 -21.81
CA ILE A 12 8.68 -13.48 -20.77
C ILE A 12 9.03 -14.94 -20.44
N ILE A 13 8.22 -15.91 -20.90
CA ILE A 13 8.36 -17.33 -20.52
C ILE A 13 9.20 -18.11 -21.51
N GLU A 14 8.81 -18.10 -22.78
CA GLU A 14 9.45 -18.90 -23.84
C GLU A 14 10.96 -18.67 -23.95
N PRO A 15 11.49 -17.43 -23.89
CA PRO A 15 12.94 -17.22 -23.92
C PRO A 15 13.68 -17.86 -22.75
N LEU A 16 13.02 -17.99 -21.59
CA LEU A 16 13.62 -18.54 -20.37
C LEU A 16 13.61 -20.07 -20.35
N PHE A 17 12.87 -20.76 -21.22
CA PHE A 17 12.86 -22.23 -21.22
C PHE A 17 14.20 -22.85 -21.61
N ASN A 18 15.03 -22.13 -22.36
CA ASN A 18 16.37 -22.56 -22.73
C ASN A 18 17.42 -22.31 -21.62
N GLU A 19 17.05 -21.58 -20.57
CA GLU A 19 17.92 -21.39 -19.41
C GLU A 19 18.12 -22.71 -18.68
N HIS A 20 19.36 -22.97 -18.31
CA HIS A 20 19.70 -24.13 -17.51
C HIS A 20 19.72 -23.78 -16.03
N VAL A 21 19.25 -24.74 -15.23
CA VAL A 21 19.12 -24.64 -13.77
C VAL A 21 19.62 -25.92 -13.11
N SER A 22 20.00 -25.79 -11.85
CA SER A 22 20.33 -26.91 -10.98
C SER A 22 19.12 -27.29 -10.12
N PHE A 23 18.94 -28.58 -9.88
CA PHE A 23 17.87 -29.05 -9.02
C PHE A 23 18.22 -30.34 -8.28
N ILE A 24 17.50 -30.60 -7.18
CA ILE A 24 17.56 -31.88 -6.45
C ILE A 24 16.16 -32.47 -6.34
N TYR A 25 16.08 -33.80 -6.25
CA TYR A 25 14.84 -34.51 -5.95
C TYR A 25 14.56 -34.56 -4.45
N PHE A 26 13.31 -34.85 -4.10
CA PHE A 26 12.94 -35.09 -2.70
C PHE A 26 13.58 -36.39 -2.21
N PRO A 27 14.19 -36.43 -1.02
CA PRO A 27 14.84 -37.63 -0.50
C PRO A 27 13.85 -38.81 -0.37
N ILE A 28 14.23 -39.96 -0.93
CA ILE A 28 13.38 -41.17 -0.92
C ILE A 28 13.11 -41.62 0.52
N GLU A 29 14.09 -41.47 1.41
CA GLU A 29 13.98 -41.85 2.82
C GLU A 29 12.93 -41.03 3.58
N TRP A 30 12.49 -39.90 3.05
CA TRP A 30 11.50 -39.02 3.67
C TRP A 30 10.08 -39.24 3.12
N LEU A 31 9.92 -39.99 2.02
CA LEU A 31 8.62 -40.22 1.38
C LEU A 31 7.63 -40.90 2.35
N ASP A 32 8.07 -41.96 3.03
CA ASP A 32 7.24 -42.72 3.99
C ASP A 32 6.73 -41.81 5.13
N ILE A 33 7.53 -40.84 5.54
CA ILE A 33 7.23 -39.92 6.65
C ILE A 33 6.15 -38.91 6.24
N VAL A 34 6.20 -38.46 5.00
CA VAL A 34 5.24 -37.53 4.42
C VAL A 34 3.88 -38.22 4.19
N GLU A 35 3.87 -39.49 3.79
CA GLU A 35 2.64 -40.29 3.59
C GLU A 35 1.90 -40.63 4.90
N ILE A 36 2.63 -40.85 6.00
CA ILE A 36 2.05 -41.17 7.32
C ILE A 36 1.30 -39.98 7.95
N HIS A 37 1.49 -38.76 7.46
CA HIS A 37 0.92 -37.59 8.10
C HIS A 37 -0.61 -37.49 7.87
N TYR A 38 -1.39 -37.88 8.89
CA TYR A 38 -2.87 -37.98 8.89
C TYR A 38 -3.65 -36.73 8.44
N LYS A 39 -2.99 -35.58 8.22
CA LYS A 39 -3.58 -34.32 7.76
C LYS A 39 -2.71 -33.66 6.69
N THR A 40 -2.58 -34.27 5.53
CA THR A 40 -1.75 -33.79 4.40
C THR A 40 -2.00 -32.31 4.06
N PHE A 41 -3.25 -31.83 4.09
CA PHE A 41 -3.57 -30.41 3.88
C PHE A 41 -2.91 -29.46 4.91
N LEU A 42 -2.83 -29.87 6.18
CA LEU A 42 -2.18 -29.09 7.23
C LEU A 42 -0.67 -29.04 6.99
N LEU A 43 -0.07 -30.16 6.57
CA LEU A 43 1.34 -30.25 6.21
C LEU A 43 1.65 -29.34 5.02
N THR A 44 0.88 -29.42 3.92
CA THR A 44 1.04 -28.54 2.74
C THR A 44 1.00 -27.07 3.13
N SER A 45 0.09 -26.67 4.03
CA SER A 45 0.00 -25.29 4.53
C SER A 45 1.23 -24.87 5.35
N LYS A 46 1.73 -25.75 6.25
CA LYS A 46 2.95 -25.49 7.03
C LYS A 46 4.18 -25.38 6.13
N LEU A 47 4.33 -26.29 5.15
CA LEU A 47 5.44 -26.30 4.19
C LEU A 47 5.39 -25.09 3.25
N LYS A 48 4.20 -24.68 2.81
CA LYS A 48 4.04 -23.44 2.04
C LYS A 48 4.57 -22.23 2.81
N SER A 49 4.19 -22.08 4.07
CA SER A 49 4.67 -20.99 4.93
C SER A 49 6.17 -21.08 5.22
N LEU A 50 6.71 -22.29 5.34
CA LEU A 50 8.16 -22.51 5.42
C LEU A 50 8.87 -22.04 4.15
N ASN A 51 8.38 -22.43 2.98
CA ASN A 51 8.98 -22.04 1.70
C ASN A 51 8.96 -20.53 1.49
N GLU A 52 7.84 -19.86 1.78
CA GLU A 52 7.75 -18.38 1.77
C GLU A 52 8.88 -17.75 2.60
N ARG A 53 9.19 -18.31 3.77
CA ARG A 53 10.30 -17.87 4.61
C ARG A 53 11.68 -18.21 4.03
N LEU A 54 11.85 -19.39 3.42
CA LEU A 54 13.11 -19.79 2.81
C LEU A 54 13.44 -18.92 1.60
N TYR A 55 12.44 -18.57 0.77
CA TYR A 55 12.59 -17.61 -0.32
C TYR A 55 13.03 -16.22 0.17
N ASP A 56 12.47 -15.73 1.28
CA ASP A 56 12.89 -14.46 1.90
C ASP A 56 14.37 -14.46 2.34
N MET A 57 14.91 -15.64 2.64
CA MET A 57 16.25 -15.80 3.21
C MET A 57 17.30 -16.12 2.15
N PHE A 58 16.95 -16.94 1.16
CA PHE A 58 17.87 -17.48 0.17
C PHE A 58 17.37 -17.10 -1.23
N SER A 59 17.92 -16.01 -1.75
CA SER A 59 17.58 -15.54 -3.11
C SER A 59 18.01 -16.52 -4.20
N ASP A 60 19.01 -17.38 -3.94
CA ASP A 60 19.48 -18.46 -4.83
C ASP A 60 18.39 -19.47 -5.22
N ILE A 61 17.35 -19.58 -4.41
CA ILE A 61 16.24 -20.50 -4.64
C ILE A 61 15.27 -19.90 -5.64
N LEU A 62 15.09 -20.57 -6.78
CA LEU A 62 14.08 -20.23 -7.79
C LEU A 62 12.71 -20.79 -7.39
N PHE A 63 12.68 -22.07 -7.03
CA PHE A 63 11.45 -22.80 -6.72
C PHE A 63 11.69 -23.92 -5.69
N ILE A 64 10.70 -24.16 -4.83
CA ILE A 64 10.62 -25.29 -3.91
C ILE A 64 9.22 -25.89 -4.01
N GLN A 65 9.14 -27.17 -4.38
CA GLN A 65 7.90 -27.94 -4.34
C GLN A 65 7.51 -28.18 -2.88
N HIS A 66 6.26 -27.88 -2.51
CA HIS A 66 5.73 -28.06 -1.16
C HIS A 66 4.52 -28.97 -1.09
N ASN A 67 3.99 -29.40 -2.24
CA ASN A 67 2.84 -30.29 -2.28
C ASN A 67 3.30 -31.74 -2.06
N PRO A 68 2.97 -32.36 -0.91
CA PRO A 68 3.31 -33.76 -0.62
C PRO A 68 2.91 -34.73 -1.72
N TYR A 69 1.76 -34.50 -2.38
CA TYR A 69 1.25 -35.40 -3.41
C TYR A 69 2.10 -35.42 -4.67
N VAL A 70 2.82 -34.32 -4.96
CA VAL A 70 3.64 -34.17 -6.17
C VAL A 70 5.08 -34.60 -5.92
N LEU A 71 5.55 -34.55 -4.66
CA LEU A 71 6.91 -34.96 -4.30
C LEU A 71 7.16 -36.46 -4.56
N ASN A 72 6.11 -37.29 -4.56
CA ASN A 72 6.20 -38.74 -4.78
C ASN A 72 6.32 -39.12 -6.27
N GLU A 73 6.24 -38.16 -7.21
CA GLU A 73 6.21 -38.40 -8.66
C GLU A 73 7.57 -38.16 -9.36
N ASN A 74 8.71 -38.29 -8.64
CA ASN A 74 10.05 -37.94 -9.16
C ASN A 74 10.11 -36.51 -9.74
N THR A 75 9.46 -35.56 -9.08
CA THR A 75 9.50 -34.14 -9.49
C THR A 75 10.63 -33.39 -8.79
N PRO A 76 11.26 -32.40 -9.45
CA PRO A 76 12.25 -31.54 -8.81
C PRO A 76 11.69 -30.91 -7.53
N TRP A 77 12.43 -31.06 -6.43
CA TRP A 77 12.04 -30.52 -5.14
C TRP A 77 12.54 -29.10 -4.95
N ILE A 78 13.86 -28.88 -5.02
CA ILE A 78 14.48 -27.55 -4.93
C ILE A 78 15.14 -27.25 -6.27
N VAL A 79 14.86 -26.08 -6.83
CA VAL A 79 15.43 -25.57 -8.07
C VAL A 79 16.13 -24.25 -7.81
N SER A 80 17.35 -24.10 -8.31
CA SER A 80 18.19 -22.91 -8.20
C SER A 80 18.94 -22.66 -9.51
N LYS A 81 19.45 -21.44 -9.75
CA LYS A 81 20.25 -21.15 -10.95
C LYS A 81 21.57 -21.95 -10.93
N GLU A 82 22.20 -22.01 -9.77
CA GLU A 82 23.41 -22.78 -9.48
C GLU A 82 23.20 -23.62 -8.21
N PRO A 83 24.01 -24.67 -7.96
CA PRO A 83 23.93 -25.45 -6.72
C PRO A 83 24.03 -24.57 -5.47
N ILE A 84 23.08 -24.74 -4.56
CA ILE A 84 23.03 -23.99 -3.29
C ILE A 84 24.16 -24.48 -2.37
N LYS A 85 24.73 -23.58 -1.56
CA LYS A 85 25.79 -23.92 -0.59
C LYS A 85 25.30 -24.97 0.41
N GLN A 86 26.20 -25.87 0.82
CA GLN A 86 25.89 -26.96 1.75
C GLN A 86 25.25 -26.45 3.05
N GLU A 87 25.77 -25.38 3.64
CA GLU A 87 25.25 -24.85 4.91
C GLU A 87 23.82 -24.32 4.80
N GLN A 88 23.48 -23.71 3.66
CA GLN A 88 22.11 -23.29 3.36
C GLN A 88 21.20 -24.50 3.16
N LEU A 89 21.69 -25.51 2.44
CA LEU A 89 20.93 -26.72 2.15
C LEU A 89 20.65 -27.54 3.43
N ASP A 90 21.62 -27.69 4.32
CA ASP A 90 21.44 -28.34 5.62
C ASP A 90 20.39 -27.63 6.47
N TYR A 91 20.37 -26.28 6.46
CA TYR A 91 19.33 -25.51 7.14
C TYR A 91 17.94 -25.76 6.53
N ILE A 92 17.85 -25.84 5.20
CA ILE A 92 16.58 -26.14 4.50
C ILE A 92 16.09 -27.53 4.91
N PHE A 93 16.97 -28.54 4.88
CA PHE A 93 16.67 -29.91 5.29
C PHE A 93 16.20 -29.96 6.75
N GLN A 94 16.95 -29.36 7.67
CA GLN A 94 16.58 -29.27 9.08
C GLN A 94 15.20 -28.62 9.27
N SER A 95 14.96 -27.51 8.58
CA SER A 95 13.69 -26.77 8.70
C SER A 95 12.51 -27.57 8.19
N TRP A 96 12.68 -28.30 7.09
CA TRP A 96 11.67 -29.19 6.53
C TRP A 96 11.40 -30.37 7.45
N TYR A 97 12.47 -31.00 7.95
CA TYR A 97 12.38 -32.11 8.90
C TYR A 97 11.60 -31.73 10.17
N GLU A 98 11.89 -30.56 10.76
CA GLU A 98 11.16 -30.05 11.94
C GLU A 98 9.66 -29.87 11.69
N VAL A 99 9.28 -29.45 10.46
CA VAL A 99 7.87 -29.24 10.08
C VAL A 99 7.16 -30.58 9.83
N ILE A 100 7.83 -31.53 9.17
CA ILE A 100 7.28 -32.85 8.87
C ILE A 100 7.04 -33.65 10.16
N HIS A 101 7.98 -33.60 11.11
CA HIS A 101 7.93 -34.42 12.32
C HIS A 101 7.19 -33.80 13.52
N ASP A 102 6.58 -32.62 13.33
CA ASP A 102 5.73 -31.93 14.32
C ASP A 102 6.29 -31.99 15.78
N TRP A 103 7.56 -31.59 15.94
CA TRP A 103 8.34 -31.47 17.21
C TRP A 103 9.03 -32.73 17.80
N LYS A 104 9.41 -33.74 17.01
CA LYS A 104 10.35 -34.82 17.46
C LYS A 104 11.44 -35.13 16.43
N PRO A 105 12.66 -35.52 16.87
CA PRO A 105 13.60 -34.65 17.58
C PRO A 105 13.97 -33.40 16.75
N ASN A 106 14.38 -32.31 17.42
CA ASN A 106 14.66 -30.99 16.82
C ASN A 106 16.03 -30.89 16.13
N GLN A 107 16.57 -32.01 15.66
CA GLN A 107 17.87 -32.15 14.99
C GLN A 107 17.80 -33.30 13.99
N LEU A 108 18.26 -33.03 12.77
CA LEU A 108 18.55 -34.03 11.75
C LEU A 108 19.54 -35.03 12.35
N ILE A 109 19.20 -36.32 12.34
CA ILE A 109 20.10 -37.35 12.85
C ILE A 109 21.23 -37.56 11.84
N GLU A 110 20.90 -37.55 10.54
CA GLU A 110 21.83 -37.59 9.40
C GLU A 110 21.26 -36.80 8.22
N SER A 111 22.12 -36.13 7.42
CA SER A 111 21.67 -35.45 6.20
C SER A 111 21.14 -36.45 5.17
N PRO A 112 19.99 -36.17 4.52
CA PRO A 112 19.46 -37.05 3.49
C PRO A 112 20.46 -37.17 2.33
N LYS A 113 20.44 -38.31 1.63
CA LYS A 113 21.21 -38.46 0.41
C LYS A 113 20.55 -37.67 -0.70
N TYR A 114 21.35 -36.90 -1.44
CA TYR A 114 20.86 -36.09 -2.55
C TYR A 114 21.96 -35.98 -3.61
N GLU A 115 21.55 -35.67 -4.84
CA GLU A 115 22.44 -35.38 -5.97
C GLU A 115 21.92 -34.14 -6.70
N TRP A 116 22.84 -33.27 -7.11
CA TRP A 116 22.50 -32.14 -7.97
C TRP A 116 22.41 -32.59 -9.42
N HIS A 117 21.26 -32.35 -10.01
CA HIS A 117 21.02 -32.52 -11.43
C HIS A 117 21.05 -31.16 -12.13
N TYR A 118 21.28 -31.18 -13.44
CA TYR A 118 21.35 -29.97 -14.27
C TYR A 118 20.60 -30.21 -15.56
N ASP A 119 19.66 -29.33 -15.87
CA ASP A 119 18.88 -29.41 -17.11
C ASP A 119 18.29 -28.04 -17.47
N SER A 120 17.81 -27.93 -18.70
CA SER A 120 17.00 -26.82 -19.21
C SER A 120 15.64 -26.77 -18.52
N ILE A 121 15.09 -25.56 -18.34
CA ILE A 121 13.74 -25.36 -17.77
C ILE A 121 12.66 -26.04 -18.64
N SER A 122 12.87 -26.13 -19.97
CA SER A 122 11.98 -26.88 -20.87
C SER A 122 11.77 -28.34 -20.46
N ASN A 123 12.74 -28.95 -19.76
CA ASN A 123 12.66 -30.35 -19.32
C ASN A 123 12.08 -30.51 -17.91
N LEU A 124 11.61 -29.44 -17.27
CA LEU A 124 11.10 -29.44 -15.90
C LEU A 124 9.60 -29.06 -15.85
N PRO A 125 8.67 -30.02 -16.05
CA PRO A 125 7.23 -29.76 -16.13
C PRO A 125 6.65 -29.02 -14.92
N VAL A 126 7.23 -29.22 -13.73
CA VAL A 126 6.80 -28.55 -12.49
C VAL A 126 6.92 -27.01 -12.56
N LEU A 127 7.75 -26.49 -13.48
CA LEU A 127 7.95 -25.07 -13.70
C LEU A 127 7.05 -24.51 -14.82
N HIS A 128 6.26 -25.35 -15.49
CA HIS A 128 5.40 -24.94 -16.61
C HIS A 128 3.99 -24.55 -16.17
N GLU A 129 3.64 -24.81 -14.91
CA GLU A 129 2.36 -24.40 -14.34
C GLU A 129 2.28 -22.88 -14.18
N ASN A 130 1.17 -22.25 -14.58
CA ASN A 130 0.96 -20.80 -14.44
C ASN A 130 1.18 -20.28 -13.01
N GLU A 131 0.79 -21.07 -12.00
CA GLU A 131 0.98 -20.71 -10.58
C GLU A 131 2.47 -20.65 -10.18
N SER A 132 3.33 -21.36 -10.90
CA SER A 132 4.77 -21.43 -10.65
C SER A 132 5.52 -20.23 -11.23
N PHE A 133 5.04 -19.63 -12.34
CA PHE A 133 5.71 -18.51 -13.01
C PHE A 133 5.96 -17.33 -12.06
N SER A 134 4.98 -17.03 -11.20
CA SER A 134 5.10 -15.98 -10.18
C SER A 134 6.24 -16.19 -9.17
N LYS A 135 6.78 -17.41 -9.07
CA LYS A 135 7.84 -17.78 -8.14
C LYS A 135 9.20 -17.80 -8.80
N TRP A 136 9.33 -18.47 -9.95
CA TRP A 136 10.65 -18.73 -10.54
C TRP A 136 11.05 -17.70 -11.59
N VAL A 137 10.11 -17.11 -12.36
CA VAL A 137 10.45 -16.17 -13.45
C VAL A 137 11.14 -14.91 -12.92
N PRO A 138 10.57 -14.18 -11.92
CA PRO A 138 11.23 -12.98 -11.39
C PRO A 138 12.56 -13.31 -10.68
N ALA A 139 12.65 -14.49 -10.07
CA ALA A 139 13.85 -14.94 -9.38
C ALA A 139 14.97 -15.24 -10.39
N LEU A 140 14.66 -15.93 -11.49
CA LEU A 140 15.64 -16.23 -12.53
C LEU A 140 16.12 -14.94 -13.21
N ILE A 141 15.21 -14.02 -13.51
CA ILE A 141 15.53 -12.72 -14.09
C ILE A 141 16.43 -11.91 -13.15
N SER A 142 16.17 -11.91 -11.84
CA SER A 142 17.03 -11.20 -10.89
C SER A 142 18.44 -11.78 -10.85
N HIS A 143 18.59 -13.12 -10.95
CA HIS A 143 19.89 -13.78 -11.05
C HIS A 143 20.62 -13.41 -12.34
N ILE A 144 20.00 -13.61 -13.50
CA ILE A 144 20.57 -13.27 -14.82
C ILE A 144 20.97 -11.79 -14.86
N PHE A 145 20.14 -10.90 -14.32
CA PHE A 145 20.45 -9.48 -14.27
C PHE A 145 21.71 -9.21 -13.42
N CYS A 146 21.92 -9.92 -12.32
CA CYS A 146 23.08 -9.74 -11.43
C CYS A 146 24.38 -10.39 -11.96
N GLU A 147 24.36 -11.13 -13.07
CA GLU A 147 25.55 -11.79 -13.63
C GLU A 147 26.60 -10.78 -14.11
N CYS A 148 26.17 -9.66 -14.70
CA CYS A 148 27.06 -8.61 -15.20
C CYS A 148 26.84 -7.27 -14.48
N PRO A 149 27.88 -6.44 -14.31
CA PRO A 149 27.70 -5.08 -13.80
C PRO A 149 26.84 -4.23 -14.75
N VAL A 150 26.25 -3.16 -14.22
CA VAL A 150 25.58 -2.11 -14.98
C VAL A 150 26.52 -0.92 -15.13
N GLN A 151 26.68 -0.41 -16.35
CA GLN A 151 27.36 0.85 -16.61
C GLN A 151 26.31 1.93 -16.83
N LEU A 152 26.37 3.01 -16.04
CA LEU A 152 25.52 4.18 -16.23
C LEU A 152 26.25 5.18 -17.12
N GLU A 153 25.59 5.71 -18.15
CA GLU A 153 26.19 6.67 -19.10
C GLU A 153 26.81 7.90 -18.39
N ASN A 154 26.26 8.27 -17.23
CA ASN A 154 26.71 9.42 -16.44
C ASN A 154 27.74 9.08 -15.34
N LYS A 155 28.10 7.80 -15.14
CA LYS A 155 29.10 7.37 -14.15
C LYS A 155 30.04 6.36 -14.80
N ASN A 156 31.34 6.67 -14.85
CA ASN A 156 32.38 5.76 -15.36
C ASN A 156 32.66 4.56 -14.41
N GLU A 157 31.70 4.17 -13.58
CA GLU A 157 31.82 3.11 -12.58
C GLU A 157 30.88 1.95 -12.91
N GLU A 158 31.41 0.73 -12.77
CA GLU A 158 30.62 -0.50 -12.86
C GLU A 158 29.85 -0.74 -11.56
N ILE A 159 28.52 -0.82 -11.67
CA ILE A 159 27.65 -1.05 -10.53
C ILE A 159 27.28 -2.53 -10.48
N TYR A 160 27.68 -3.19 -9.40
CA TYR A 160 27.37 -4.59 -9.14
C TYR A 160 26.06 -4.69 -8.36
N PHE A 161 25.24 -5.69 -8.73
CA PHE A 161 23.96 -5.98 -8.12
C PHE A 161 23.95 -7.37 -7.50
N SER A 162 23.16 -7.51 -6.45
CA SER A 162 22.94 -8.76 -5.73
C SER A 162 21.44 -9.07 -5.64
N PRO A 163 21.05 -10.33 -5.86
CA PRO A 163 19.66 -10.71 -5.82
C PRO A 163 19.15 -10.74 -4.38
N LEU A 164 17.99 -10.14 -4.17
CA LEU A 164 17.21 -10.18 -2.95
C LEU A 164 15.82 -10.71 -3.27
N ARG A 165 15.13 -11.29 -2.28
CA ARG A 165 13.80 -11.85 -2.49
C ARG A 165 12.93 -11.61 -1.26
N SER A 166 11.67 -11.30 -1.51
CA SER A 166 10.62 -11.19 -0.49
C SER A 166 9.34 -11.82 -1.07
N GLN A 167 9.05 -13.06 -0.68
CA GLN A 167 7.97 -13.88 -1.23
C GLN A 167 8.09 -14.04 -2.77
N ASN A 168 7.16 -13.45 -3.53
CA ASN A 168 7.13 -13.47 -5.00
C ASN A 168 7.74 -12.22 -5.63
N ILE A 169 8.21 -11.27 -4.81
CA ILE A 169 8.89 -10.06 -5.25
C ILE A 169 10.38 -10.36 -5.25
N CYS A 170 11.01 -10.30 -6.43
CA CYS A 170 12.45 -10.48 -6.56
C CYS A 170 13.09 -9.14 -6.87
N GLU A 171 14.21 -8.85 -6.23
CA GLU A 171 14.92 -7.60 -6.35
C GLU A 171 16.36 -7.85 -6.80
N ALA A 172 16.94 -6.89 -7.51
CA ALA A 172 18.38 -6.76 -7.66
C ALA A 172 18.77 -5.44 -7.00
N MET A 173 19.53 -5.51 -5.91
CA MET A 173 19.98 -4.34 -5.15
C MET A 173 21.46 -4.12 -5.42
N SER A 174 21.85 -2.89 -5.76
CA SER A 174 23.26 -2.54 -5.91
C SER A 174 23.99 -2.57 -4.56
N GLU A 175 25.32 -2.59 -4.60
CA GLU A 175 26.08 -2.19 -3.42
C GLU A 175 25.73 -0.73 -2.99
N PRO A 176 25.89 -0.38 -1.70
CA PRO A 176 25.70 0.99 -1.24
C PRO A 176 26.64 1.96 -1.97
N ILE A 177 26.05 2.92 -2.66
CA ILE A 177 26.71 4.02 -3.36
C ILE A 177 26.63 5.26 -2.48
N LYS A 178 27.73 6.01 -2.43
CA LYS A 178 27.81 7.27 -1.72
C LYS A 178 27.35 8.41 -2.63
N ASP A 179 26.33 9.15 -2.21
CA ASP A 179 25.88 10.36 -2.88
C ASP A 179 26.97 11.45 -2.76
N GLU A 180 27.43 11.99 -3.88
CA GLU A 180 28.51 12.97 -3.89
C GLU A 180 28.11 14.27 -3.18
N ARG A 181 26.84 14.66 -3.23
CA ARG A 181 26.35 15.93 -2.70
C ARG A 181 25.98 15.83 -1.22
N THR A 182 25.22 14.82 -0.84
CA THR A 182 24.74 14.68 0.55
C THR A 182 25.69 13.85 1.41
N GLN A 183 26.62 13.12 0.79
CA GLN A 183 27.52 12.16 1.45
C GLN A 183 26.78 10.98 2.11
N ASP A 184 25.49 10.81 1.79
CA ASP A 184 24.64 9.72 2.25
C ASP A 184 24.83 8.45 1.41
N PHE A 185 24.58 7.29 2.01
CA PHE A 185 24.56 6.02 1.29
C PHE A 185 23.15 5.62 0.83
N PHE A 186 23.05 5.15 -0.41
CA PHE A 186 21.85 4.57 -1.01
C PHE A 186 22.23 3.38 -1.91
N ALA A 187 21.27 2.57 -2.33
CA ALA A 187 21.46 1.53 -3.34
C ALA A 187 20.40 1.67 -4.44
N TYR A 188 20.76 1.46 -5.71
CA TYR A 188 19.76 1.28 -6.76
C TYR A 188 19.08 -0.07 -6.59
N VAL A 189 17.79 -0.14 -6.86
CA VAL A 189 17.02 -1.39 -6.77
C VAL A 189 16.17 -1.55 -8.01
N TYR A 190 16.32 -2.69 -8.67
CA TYR A 190 15.33 -3.22 -9.61
C TYR A 190 14.42 -4.17 -8.85
N ARG A 191 13.12 -4.08 -9.10
CA ARG A 191 12.10 -4.99 -8.59
C ARG A 191 11.40 -5.65 -9.76
N PHE A 192 11.33 -6.97 -9.71
CA PHE A 192 10.77 -7.83 -10.73
C PHE A 192 9.57 -8.57 -10.15
N GLU A 193 8.43 -8.46 -10.83
CA GLU A 193 7.20 -9.15 -10.47
C GLU A 193 6.54 -9.73 -11.71
N CYS A 194 6.13 -11.00 -11.64
CA CYS A 194 5.28 -11.59 -12.65
C CYS A 194 3.82 -11.24 -12.32
N ILE A 195 3.19 -10.46 -13.18
CA ILE A 195 1.82 -9.98 -13.02
C ILE A 195 0.94 -10.50 -14.15
N THR A 196 -0.38 -10.38 -13.97
CA THR A 196 -1.38 -10.53 -15.03
C THR A 196 -2.30 -9.31 -14.97
N ARG A 197 -2.80 -8.83 -16.11
CA ARG A 197 -3.71 -7.68 -16.16
C ARG A 197 -5.17 -8.13 -16.23
N GLY A 198 -6.11 -7.28 -15.85
CA GLY A 198 -7.53 -7.59 -16.01
C GLY A 198 -7.88 -7.77 -17.49
N GLY A 199 -8.49 -8.90 -17.87
CA GLY A 199 -8.76 -9.21 -19.29
C GLY A 199 -7.63 -9.97 -20.00
N GLU A 200 -6.52 -10.23 -19.32
CA GLU A 200 -5.36 -10.94 -19.88
C GLU A 200 -4.86 -12.01 -18.92
N ASN A 201 -4.89 -13.27 -19.36
CA ASN A 201 -4.32 -14.37 -18.60
C ASN A 201 -2.87 -14.72 -19.00
N THR A 202 -2.18 -13.78 -19.66
CA THR A 202 -0.78 -13.94 -20.06
C THR A 202 0.14 -13.39 -18.98
N PRO A 203 1.19 -14.12 -18.57
CA PRO A 203 2.17 -13.61 -17.62
C PRO A 203 2.98 -12.45 -18.23
N LEU A 204 3.09 -11.37 -17.48
CA LEU A 204 3.86 -10.17 -17.83
C LEU A 204 4.87 -9.86 -16.74
N LEU A 205 6.00 -9.27 -17.11
CA LEU A 205 7.04 -8.87 -16.17
C LEU A 205 6.91 -7.38 -15.90
N ASN A 206 6.48 -7.01 -14.70
CA ASN A 206 6.56 -5.65 -14.22
C ASN A 206 7.96 -5.37 -13.67
N VAL A 207 8.57 -4.28 -14.12
CA VAL A 207 9.92 -3.85 -13.70
C VAL A 207 9.83 -2.47 -13.08
N THR A 208 10.09 -2.40 -11.78
CA THR A 208 10.15 -1.13 -11.04
C THR A 208 11.60 -0.81 -10.71
N VAL A 209 12.01 0.44 -10.91
CA VAL A 209 13.37 0.92 -10.64
C VAL A 209 13.30 2.06 -9.62
N GLY A 210 14.08 1.96 -8.56
CA GLY A 210 14.11 2.96 -7.50
C GLY A 210 15.45 2.97 -6.75
N ILE A 211 15.45 3.67 -5.61
CA ILE A 211 16.57 3.64 -4.66
C ILE A 211 16.10 3.14 -3.31
N ARG A 212 17.01 2.49 -2.58
CA ARG A 212 16.86 2.11 -1.18
C ARG A 212 17.85 2.91 -0.35
N ARG A 213 17.38 3.58 0.70
CA ARG A 213 18.22 4.34 1.62
C ARG A 213 18.40 3.60 2.94
N PHE A 214 19.45 3.96 3.66
CA PHE A 214 19.82 3.31 4.91
C PHE A 214 19.91 4.32 6.07
N TYR A 215 19.64 3.85 7.28
CA TYR A 215 19.99 4.60 8.48
C TYR A 215 21.50 4.74 8.59
N GLN A 216 21.98 5.96 8.82
CA GLN A 216 23.40 6.29 8.89
C GLN A 216 23.80 7.00 10.19
N GLU A 217 22.85 7.60 10.90
CA GLU A 217 23.10 8.30 12.16
C GLU A 217 22.18 7.79 13.26
N TYR A 218 22.69 7.78 14.50
CA TYR A 218 21.95 7.36 15.67
C TYR A 218 21.15 8.52 16.27
N ASN A 219 19.84 8.32 16.41
CA ASN A 219 18.95 9.27 17.07
C ASN A 219 19.07 9.11 18.59
N HIS A 220 19.76 10.05 19.26
CA HIS A 220 19.83 10.33 20.71
C HIS A 220 19.83 9.12 21.68
N PRO A 221 20.79 9.00 22.62
CA PRO A 221 20.93 7.87 23.57
C PRO A 221 19.71 7.49 24.45
N ASN A 222 18.67 8.32 24.49
CA ASN A 222 17.47 8.11 25.31
C ASN A 222 16.24 7.67 24.50
N ILE A 223 16.35 7.53 23.18
CA ILE A 223 15.24 7.22 22.29
C ILE A 223 15.50 5.87 21.61
N PRO A 224 14.63 4.86 21.81
CA PRO A 224 14.79 3.60 21.10
C PRO A 224 14.61 3.82 19.58
N LEU A 225 15.55 3.31 18.77
CA LEU A 225 15.45 3.38 17.30
C LEU A 225 14.25 2.58 16.77
N LEU A 226 13.89 1.44 17.37
CA LEU A 226 12.74 0.65 16.95
C LEU A 226 11.46 1.07 17.69
N LEU A 227 10.37 1.28 16.96
CA LEU A 227 9.05 1.52 17.56
C LEU A 227 8.59 0.30 18.38
N ARG A 228 7.98 0.53 19.55
CA ARG A 228 7.66 -0.53 20.50
C ARG A 228 6.73 -1.57 19.87
N ARG A 229 7.08 -2.86 20.02
CA ARG A 229 6.37 -4.03 19.45
C ARG A 229 6.42 -4.18 17.92
N LYS A 230 7.16 -3.34 17.20
CA LYS A 230 7.47 -3.57 15.79
C LYS A 230 8.67 -4.51 15.65
N ARG A 231 8.83 -5.08 14.45
CA ARG A 231 10.00 -5.87 14.05
C ARG A 231 10.79 -5.02 13.07
N GLY A 232 12.11 -5.04 13.15
CA GLY A 232 13.02 -4.39 12.21
C GLY A 232 13.59 -5.39 11.21
N MET A 233 14.04 -4.90 10.05
CA MET A 233 14.73 -5.66 9.03
C MET A 233 16.18 -5.19 8.92
N ILE A 234 17.11 -6.14 8.78
CA ILE A 234 18.54 -5.89 8.63
C ILE A 234 19.03 -6.72 7.45
N LEU A 235 19.78 -6.10 6.54
CA LEU A 235 20.49 -6.81 5.47
C LEU A 235 21.94 -7.01 5.90
N ILE A 236 22.45 -8.22 5.82
CA ILE A 236 23.82 -8.55 6.22
C ILE A 236 24.54 -9.19 5.04
N SER A 237 25.74 -8.69 4.74
CA SER A 237 26.56 -9.28 3.70
C SER A 237 27.02 -10.68 4.08
N THR A 238 26.98 -11.63 3.15
CA THR A 238 27.62 -12.93 3.31
C THR A 238 28.98 -12.94 2.62
N PRO A 239 30.05 -13.46 3.25
CA PRO A 239 31.34 -13.59 2.60
C PRO A 239 31.26 -14.63 1.46
N GLU A 240 31.67 -14.24 0.25
CA GLU A 240 31.93 -15.20 -0.84
C GLU A 240 33.37 -15.71 -0.69
N CYS A 241 33.54 -17.02 -0.47
CA CYS A 241 34.86 -17.65 -0.27
C CYS A 241 35.44 -18.28 -1.55
N THR A 242 34.94 -17.97 -2.75
CA THR A 242 35.43 -18.58 -3.99
C THR A 242 35.71 -17.53 -5.07
N SER A 243 37.01 -17.34 -5.31
CA SER A 243 37.73 -16.82 -6.51
C SER A 243 37.07 -15.80 -7.46
N ASP A 244 37.79 -14.70 -7.64
CA ASP A 244 37.79 -13.69 -8.73
C ASP A 244 36.60 -12.72 -8.92
N THR A 245 35.43 -12.93 -8.31
CA THR A 245 34.34 -11.94 -8.37
C THR A 245 34.17 -11.18 -7.05
N LYS A 246 34.34 -9.85 -7.08
CA LYS A 246 34.10 -8.92 -5.95
C LYS A 246 32.61 -8.77 -5.58
N LYS A 247 31.77 -9.81 -5.67
CA LYS A 247 30.31 -9.65 -5.50
C LYS A 247 29.92 -9.86 -4.03
N ILE A 248 29.31 -8.84 -3.41
CA ILE A 248 28.80 -8.93 -2.04
C ILE A 248 27.32 -9.32 -2.06
N ARG A 249 26.98 -10.52 -1.58
CA ARG A 249 25.58 -10.95 -1.41
C ARG A 249 25.01 -10.52 -0.07
N PHE A 250 23.70 -10.31 0.02
CA PHE A 250 23.02 -9.91 1.26
C PHE A 250 21.95 -10.91 1.66
N VAL A 251 21.84 -11.19 2.96
CA VAL A 251 20.76 -11.97 3.57
C VAL A 251 19.87 -11.07 4.42
N LYS A 252 18.55 -11.27 4.33
CA LYS A 252 17.53 -10.52 5.07
C LYS A 252 17.22 -11.17 6.41
N LEU A 253 17.55 -10.49 7.50
CA LEU A 253 17.28 -10.94 8.87
C LEU A 253 16.35 -9.98 9.61
N LYS A 254 15.67 -10.47 10.65
CA LYS A 254 14.70 -9.67 11.42
C LYS A 254 15.06 -9.57 12.90
N VAL A 255 14.91 -8.35 13.43
CA VAL A 255 15.16 -7.99 14.84
C VAL A 255 13.88 -7.49 15.51
N GLN A 256 13.90 -7.45 16.84
CA GLN A 256 12.82 -6.88 17.65
C GLN A 256 13.40 -6.16 18.87
N GLN A 257 12.64 -5.21 19.41
CA GLN A 257 13.01 -4.49 20.62
C GLN A 257 13.08 -5.43 21.84
N ALA A 258 14.07 -5.19 22.71
CA ALA A 258 14.24 -5.81 24.01
C ALA A 258 14.20 -4.74 25.13
N PRO A 259 14.10 -5.13 26.42
CA PRO A 259 14.17 -4.17 27.54
C PRO A 259 15.42 -3.29 27.51
N ASN A 260 16.56 -3.87 27.12
CA ASN A 260 17.82 -3.19 26.87
C ASN A 260 18.18 -3.47 25.41
N GLY A 261 18.09 -2.48 24.52
CA GLY A 261 18.53 -2.61 23.13
C GLY A 261 17.64 -3.44 22.20
N MET A 262 18.27 -4.12 21.23
CA MET A 262 17.61 -5.00 20.26
C MET A 262 18.04 -6.46 20.41
N LYS A 263 17.17 -7.37 19.94
CA LYS A 263 17.50 -8.79 19.83
C LYS A 263 17.00 -9.40 18.55
N TRP A 264 17.70 -10.44 18.09
CA TRP A 264 17.21 -11.33 17.04
C TRP A 264 15.88 -11.97 17.45
N ILE A 265 14.94 -12.03 16.50
CA ILE A 265 13.72 -12.83 16.66
C ILE A 265 14.14 -14.30 16.82
N LYS A 266 13.42 -15.06 17.65
CA LYS A 266 13.77 -16.45 18.05
C LYS A 266 14.21 -17.33 16.86
N LEU A 267 13.52 -17.22 15.73
CA LEU A 267 13.77 -18.01 14.52
C LEU A 267 15.14 -17.72 13.86
N PHE A 268 15.62 -16.47 13.93
CA PHE A 268 16.90 -16.07 13.32
C PHE A 268 18.12 -16.26 14.24
N ARG A 269 17.91 -16.76 15.46
CA ARG A 269 18.99 -16.93 16.43
C ARG A 269 19.97 -18.03 16.05
N LYS A 270 19.52 -19.15 15.46
CA LYS A 270 20.41 -20.25 15.02
C LYS A 270 21.14 -19.87 13.72
N LEU A 271 20.41 -19.25 12.80
CA LEU A 271 20.93 -18.76 11.51
C LEU A 271 22.12 -17.82 11.63
N LYS A 272 22.22 -16.99 12.68
CA LYS A 272 23.40 -16.14 12.89
C LYS A 272 24.68 -16.98 13.06
N GLU A 273 24.58 -18.14 13.69
CA GLU A 273 25.72 -19.04 13.92
C GLU A 273 26.06 -19.78 12.62
N ASP A 274 25.04 -20.22 11.89
CA ASP A 274 25.17 -20.96 10.61
C ASP A 274 25.82 -20.10 9.50
N PHE A 275 25.47 -18.81 9.40
CA PHE A 275 26.11 -17.87 8.46
C PHE A 275 27.43 -17.27 8.96
N ARG A 276 27.98 -17.81 10.06
CA ARG A 276 29.15 -17.27 10.78
C ARG A 276 28.97 -15.82 11.25
N ILE A 277 27.76 -15.26 11.23
CA ILE A 277 27.42 -13.90 11.70
C ILE A 277 27.68 -13.75 13.22
N GLY A 278 27.66 -14.86 13.96
CA GLY A 278 27.96 -14.91 15.39
C GLY A 278 29.40 -14.48 15.72
N GLY A 279 29.54 -13.50 16.62
CA GLY A 279 30.83 -13.05 17.16
C GLY A 279 31.20 -11.61 16.80
N GLU A 280 30.75 -11.09 15.65
CA GLU A 280 31.21 -9.79 15.12
C GLU A 280 30.12 -8.71 14.99
N VAL A 281 28.84 -9.09 15.08
CA VAL A 281 27.70 -8.21 14.80
C VAL A 281 26.94 -7.92 16.10
N GLU A 282 27.34 -6.88 16.83
CA GLU A 282 26.65 -6.39 18.02
C GLU A 282 25.49 -5.47 17.63
N LEU A 283 24.25 -5.94 17.81
CA LEU A 283 23.03 -5.20 17.41
C LEU A 283 22.95 -3.79 18.03
N ASP A 284 23.41 -3.64 19.27
CA ASP A 284 23.39 -2.35 19.96
C ASP A 284 24.46 -1.40 19.42
N HIS A 285 25.61 -1.94 18.97
CA HIS A 285 26.66 -1.15 18.32
C HIS A 285 26.24 -0.70 16.91
N ILE A 286 25.62 -1.59 16.12
CA ILE A 286 25.09 -1.28 14.78
C ILE A 286 24.05 -0.16 14.83
N LEU A 287 23.25 -0.11 15.89
CA LEU A 287 22.32 0.98 16.09
C LEU A 287 23.02 2.32 16.36
N GLN A 288 24.07 2.30 17.17
CA GLN A 288 24.81 3.49 17.54
C GLN A 288 25.68 4.02 16.40
N TYR A 289 26.19 3.11 15.56
CA TYR A 289 27.17 3.41 14.51
C TYR A 289 26.83 2.74 13.17
N PRO A 290 25.61 2.93 12.61
CA PRO A 290 25.20 2.17 11.42
C PRO A 290 26.04 2.52 10.18
N LYS A 291 26.57 3.74 10.07
CA LYS A 291 27.46 4.16 8.98
C LYS A 291 28.77 3.35 8.91
N GLU A 292 29.32 2.95 10.05
CA GLU A 292 30.56 2.16 10.10
C GLU A 292 30.36 0.80 9.43
N TYR A 293 29.18 0.19 9.63
CA TYR A 293 28.83 -1.08 9.02
C TYR A 293 28.39 -0.98 7.56
N ILE A 294 28.10 0.21 7.04
CA ILE A 294 27.89 0.39 5.60
C ILE A 294 29.24 0.38 4.87
N ILE A 295 30.27 1.01 5.48
CA ILE A 295 31.61 1.18 4.90
C ILE A 295 32.50 -0.05 5.11
N GLY A 296 32.26 -0.83 6.17
CA GLY A 296 33.08 -1.98 6.56
C GLY A 296 33.39 -2.96 5.42
N THR A 297 34.65 -3.41 5.36
CA THR A 297 35.17 -4.28 4.29
C THR A 297 34.94 -5.77 4.55
N ASP A 298 34.89 -6.19 5.81
CA ASP A 298 34.76 -7.61 6.17
C ASP A 298 33.29 -8.06 6.22
N ARG A 299 32.42 -7.20 6.78
CA ARG A 299 30.97 -7.40 6.86
C ARG A 299 30.21 -6.10 6.78
N ARG A 300 29.36 -5.98 5.76
CA ARG A 300 28.41 -4.89 5.61
C ARG A 300 27.09 -5.23 6.29
N VAL A 301 26.59 -4.30 7.09
CA VAL A 301 25.25 -4.38 7.69
C VAL A 301 24.47 -3.14 7.30
N LEU A 302 23.35 -3.34 6.62
CA LEU A 302 22.49 -2.26 6.15
C LEU A 302 21.18 -2.29 6.93
N LEU A 303 20.76 -1.12 7.40
CA LEU A 303 19.47 -0.89 8.05
C LEU A 303 18.58 -0.09 7.09
N PRO A 304 17.72 -0.74 6.27
CA PRO A 304 16.84 -0.04 5.36
C PRO A 304 15.98 1.00 6.09
N TYR A 305 15.88 2.19 5.50
CA TYR A 305 15.06 3.27 6.02
C TYR A 305 13.58 2.87 5.96
N ASN A 306 12.86 3.02 7.08
CA ASN A 306 11.42 2.78 7.18
C ASN A 306 10.87 3.54 8.40
N ASP A 307 10.09 4.60 8.18
CA ASP A 307 9.60 5.49 9.25
C ASP A 307 8.41 4.89 10.03
N ARG A 308 7.81 3.80 9.53
CA ARG A 308 6.75 3.04 10.23
C ARG A 308 7.30 2.03 11.23
N ILE A 309 8.59 1.73 11.15
CA ILE A 309 9.26 0.69 11.92
C ILE A 309 10.28 1.30 12.87
N TYR A 310 11.01 2.31 12.39
CA TYR A 310 12.07 2.98 13.13
C TYR A 310 11.68 4.43 13.44
N LYS A 311 12.10 4.92 14.61
CA LYS A 311 11.87 6.28 15.10
C LYS A 311 13.04 7.18 14.69
N VAL A 312 12.72 8.28 14.02
CA VAL A 312 13.70 9.25 13.49
C VAL A 312 13.37 10.64 14.02
N GLN A 313 14.37 11.39 14.49
CA GLN A 313 14.19 12.81 14.83
C GLN A 313 14.70 13.71 13.69
N GLY A 314 14.07 14.87 13.53
CA GLY A 314 14.70 16.04 12.90
C GLY A 314 14.68 16.11 11.37
N THR A 315 14.82 14.99 10.64
CA THR A 315 14.83 15.04 9.16
C THR A 315 14.38 13.71 8.57
N LYS A 316 13.28 13.74 7.79
CA LYS A 316 12.98 12.66 6.86
C LYS A 316 14.09 12.65 5.80
N ILE A 317 14.70 11.50 5.56
CA ILE A 317 15.63 11.35 4.45
C ILE A 317 14.84 11.62 3.16
N LYS A 318 15.37 12.47 2.26
CA LYS A 318 14.70 12.77 0.98
C LYS A 318 14.64 11.50 0.15
N LEU A 319 13.43 11.01 -0.09
CA LEU A 319 13.14 9.79 -0.85
C LEU A 319 13.12 10.09 -2.36
N GLY A 320 13.49 9.10 -3.18
CA GLY A 320 13.32 9.15 -4.64
C GLY A 320 14.59 9.15 -5.50
N ILE A 321 14.45 8.57 -6.71
CA ILE A 321 15.46 8.43 -7.76
C ILE A 321 15.32 9.53 -8.81
N LYS A 322 16.37 10.08 -9.43
CA LYS A 322 16.17 11.10 -10.49
C LYS A 322 15.45 10.52 -11.72
N VAL A 323 14.68 11.35 -12.44
CA VAL A 323 13.96 10.93 -13.67
C VAL A 323 14.92 10.29 -14.67
N ASP A 324 16.01 10.99 -14.97
CA ASP A 324 16.98 10.59 -15.99
C ASP A 324 17.76 9.34 -15.55
N GLU A 325 18.09 9.21 -14.25
CA GLU A 325 18.70 8.00 -13.69
C GLU A 325 17.76 6.80 -13.82
N ARG A 326 16.47 6.96 -13.51
CA ARG A 326 15.47 5.90 -13.65
C ARG A 326 15.33 5.45 -15.10
N GLU A 327 15.30 6.39 -16.06
CA GLU A 327 15.21 6.06 -17.48
C GLU A 327 16.46 5.33 -17.98
N SER A 328 17.66 5.78 -17.58
CA SER A 328 18.93 5.15 -17.94
C SER A 328 19.02 3.71 -17.41
N LEU A 329 18.69 3.50 -16.14
CA LEU A 329 18.64 2.17 -15.52
C LEU A 329 17.61 1.25 -16.21
N PHE A 330 16.45 1.78 -16.57
CA PHE A 330 15.43 1.00 -17.27
C PHE A 330 15.88 0.59 -18.68
N LYS A 331 16.56 1.49 -19.42
CA LYS A 331 17.14 1.16 -20.73
C LYS A 331 18.20 0.06 -20.64
N GLU A 332 19.00 0.04 -19.57
CA GLU A 332 19.96 -1.04 -19.36
C GLU A 332 19.27 -2.40 -19.19
N PHE A 333 18.17 -2.44 -18.44
CA PHE A 333 17.36 -3.65 -18.34
C PHE A 333 16.84 -4.09 -19.72
N GLN A 334 16.28 -3.17 -20.51
CA GLN A 334 15.81 -3.45 -21.87
C GLN A 334 16.91 -3.99 -22.78
N ARG A 335 18.12 -3.45 -22.68
CA ARG A 335 19.28 -3.91 -23.44
C ARG A 335 19.65 -5.34 -23.08
N ARG A 336 19.68 -5.65 -21.77
CA ARG A 336 20.05 -6.97 -21.26
C ARG A 336 19.02 -8.04 -21.59
N PHE A 337 17.74 -7.68 -21.57
CA PHE A 337 16.62 -8.56 -21.89
C PHE A 337 15.95 -8.16 -23.21
N SER A 338 16.75 -8.01 -24.28
CA SER A 338 16.29 -7.56 -25.60
C SER A 338 15.29 -8.52 -26.28
N TYR A 339 15.22 -9.77 -25.82
CA TYR A 339 14.25 -10.77 -26.26
C TYR A 339 12.87 -10.62 -25.62
N PHE A 340 12.73 -9.80 -24.56
CA PHE A 340 11.43 -9.42 -24.02
C PHE A 340 10.85 -8.24 -24.80
N THR A 341 9.54 -8.27 -25.04
CA THR A 341 8.86 -7.20 -25.77
C THR A 341 8.22 -6.23 -24.79
N LEU A 342 8.60 -4.95 -24.84
CA LEU A 342 7.94 -3.93 -24.01
C LEU A 342 6.50 -3.71 -24.48
N LEU A 343 5.57 -3.55 -23.55
CA LEU A 343 4.20 -3.15 -23.91
C LEU A 343 4.19 -1.82 -24.70
N PRO A 344 3.32 -1.69 -25.72
CA PRO A 344 3.22 -0.47 -26.49
C PRO A 344 2.82 0.75 -25.66
N GLU A 345 3.32 1.93 -26.05
CA GLU A 345 3.01 3.20 -25.38
C GLU A 345 1.51 3.52 -25.41
N CYS A 346 0.97 3.95 -24.28
CA CYS A 346 -0.42 4.36 -24.15
C CYS A 346 -0.63 5.79 -24.67
N LYS A 347 -1.79 6.02 -25.29
CA LYS A 347 -2.17 7.33 -25.85
C LYS A 347 -2.86 8.16 -24.78
N LYS A 348 -2.52 9.46 -24.70
CA LYS A 348 -3.21 10.40 -23.83
C LYS A 348 -4.64 10.65 -24.31
N ILE A 349 -5.59 10.58 -23.38
CA ILE A 349 -6.96 11.01 -23.57
C ILE A 349 -7.09 12.44 -23.04
N LEU A 350 -7.70 13.32 -23.83
CA LEU A 350 -8.05 14.66 -23.37
C LEU A 350 -9.09 14.56 -22.25
N SER A 351 -8.70 14.94 -21.04
CA SER A 351 -9.56 15.07 -19.87
C SER A 351 -9.73 16.54 -19.49
N ASN A 352 -10.89 16.90 -18.94
CA ASN A 352 -11.12 18.26 -18.44
C ASN A 352 -10.42 18.43 -17.08
N ASN A 353 -9.32 19.19 -17.06
CA ASN A 353 -8.53 19.49 -15.87
C ASN A 353 -8.95 20.79 -15.16
N GLU A 354 -10.01 21.47 -15.62
CA GLU A 354 -10.48 22.70 -14.97
C GLU A 354 -10.88 22.44 -13.51
N ASN A 355 -10.14 23.02 -12.57
CA ASN A 355 -10.33 22.85 -11.13
C ASN A 355 -10.96 24.10 -10.50
N THR A 356 -12.24 24.37 -10.78
CA THR A 356 -12.97 25.43 -10.08
C THR A 356 -13.36 24.96 -8.68
N PHE A 357 -12.78 25.62 -7.68
CA PHE A 357 -12.94 25.25 -6.27
C PHE A 357 -14.21 25.86 -5.66
N PHE A 358 -14.34 27.18 -5.78
CA PHE A 358 -15.40 27.98 -5.14
C PHE A 358 -16.46 28.54 -6.13
N PRO A 359 -17.67 28.88 -5.65
CA PRO A 359 -18.18 28.61 -4.30
C PRO A 359 -18.42 27.11 -4.03
N LEU A 360 -18.32 26.70 -2.76
CA LEU A 360 -18.63 25.33 -2.33
C LEU A 360 -20.14 25.06 -2.42
N PHE A 361 -20.54 23.82 -2.69
CA PHE A 361 -21.92 23.38 -2.49
C PHE A 361 -22.12 23.02 -1.03
N ALA A 362 -23.01 23.77 -0.37
CA ALA A 362 -23.39 23.49 1.00
C ALA A 362 -24.43 22.35 1.07
N PRO A 363 -24.43 21.57 2.17
CA PRO A 363 -25.53 20.65 2.46
C PRO A 363 -26.88 21.37 2.48
N LYS A 364 -27.91 20.71 1.95
CA LYS A 364 -29.27 21.28 1.84
C LYS A 364 -29.79 21.68 3.23
N GLY A 365 -30.21 22.95 3.37
CA GLY A 365 -30.79 23.49 4.60
C GLY A 365 -29.77 23.86 5.69
N LEU A 366 -28.47 23.85 5.40
CA LEU A 366 -27.46 24.27 6.36
C LEU A 366 -27.33 25.80 6.39
N GLU A 367 -27.73 26.43 7.48
CA GLU A 367 -27.61 27.89 7.67
C GLU A 367 -26.41 28.28 8.53
N THR A 368 -26.07 27.46 9.53
CA THR A 368 -24.98 27.74 10.47
C THR A 368 -24.08 26.53 10.66
N LEU A 369 -22.79 26.80 10.83
CA LEU A 369 -21.74 25.80 11.05
C LEU A 369 -20.87 26.25 12.21
N THR A 370 -20.52 25.35 13.12
CA THR A 370 -19.58 25.66 14.21
C THR A 370 -18.29 24.87 14.04
N LEU A 371 -17.15 25.56 14.09
CA LEU A 371 -15.81 24.99 14.14
C LEU A 371 -15.21 25.24 15.54
N GLU A 372 -15.06 24.16 16.31
CA GLU A 372 -14.39 24.17 17.60
C GLU A 372 -12.89 23.87 17.42
N VAL A 373 -12.06 24.80 17.85
CA VAL A 373 -10.60 24.69 17.81
C VAL A 373 -10.13 24.26 19.19
N TRP A 374 -9.64 23.03 19.27
CA TRP A 374 -9.15 22.43 20.50
C TRP A 374 -7.62 22.49 20.53
N SER A 375 -7.10 23.67 20.80
CA SER A 375 -5.66 23.95 20.86
C SER A 375 -5.37 25.30 21.52
N GLU A 376 -4.20 25.39 22.14
CA GLU A 376 -3.63 26.67 22.60
C GLU A 376 -2.68 27.30 21.56
N ASN A 377 -2.17 26.51 20.60
CA ASN A 377 -0.99 26.85 19.80
C ASN A 377 -1.27 27.21 18.33
N ILE A 378 -2.48 26.96 17.81
CA ILE A 378 -2.82 27.19 16.38
C ILE A 378 -3.96 28.22 16.20
N ALA A 379 -4.32 28.92 17.26
CA ALA A 379 -5.53 29.71 17.30
C ALA A 379 -5.46 30.99 16.44
N MET A 380 -4.28 31.60 16.29
CA MET A 380 -4.09 32.83 15.52
C MET A 380 -3.96 32.55 14.01
N GLU A 381 -3.45 31.37 13.67
CA GLU A 381 -3.19 30.93 12.30
C GLU A 381 -4.48 30.55 11.55
N ILE A 382 -5.57 30.24 12.27
CA ILE A 382 -6.84 29.80 11.68
C ILE A 382 -7.55 30.90 10.92
N GLU A 383 -7.66 32.11 11.49
CA GLU A 383 -8.35 33.22 10.81
C GLU A 383 -7.63 33.57 9.51
N GLN A 384 -6.31 33.67 9.55
CA GLN A 384 -5.49 33.86 8.36
C GLN A 384 -5.64 32.70 7.36
N ALA A 385 -5.61 31.45 7.82
CA ALA A 385 -5.81 30.29 6.97
C ALA A 385 -7.19 30.29 6.28
N LEU A 386 -8.26 30.73 6.96
CA LEU A 386 -9.61 30.80 6.40
C LEU A 386 -9.72 31.82 5.26
N PHE A 387 -9.13 33.01 5.43
CA PHE A 387 -9.14 34.06 4.40
C PHE A 387 -8.20 33.75 3.24
N ASP A 388 -6.95 33.38 3.53
CA ASP A 388 -5.92 33.11 2.50
C ASP A 388 -6.34 31.95 1.58
N SER A 389 -7.09 30.97 2.10
CA SER A 389 -7.60 29.84 1.31
C SER A 389 -8.90 30.13 0.55
N GLY A 390 -9.54 31.28 0.78
CA GLY A 390 -10.83 31.63 0.18
C GLY A 390 -12.03 30.86 0.74
N ILE A 391 -11.87 30.12 1.85
CA ILE A 391 -12.97 29.38 2.52
C ILE A 391 -14.05 30.34 2.99
N VAL A 392 -13.67 31.53 3.44
CA VAL A 392 -14.59 32.58 3.91
C VAL A 392 -14.51 33.82 3.02
N LEU A 393 -15.65 34.47 2.82
CA LEU A 393 -15.78 35.70 2.03
C LEU A 393 -15.60 36.97 2.89
N ALA A 394 -16.14 36.95 4.11
CA ALA A 394 -16.16 38.12 5.00
C ALA A 394 -16.25 37.71 6.47
N LYS A 395 -15.73 38.57 7.35
CA LYS A 395 -15.91 38.50 8.81
C LYS A 395 -17.12 39.34 9.19
N MET A 396 -18.08 38.74 9.89
CA MET A 396 -19.31 39.41 10.37
C MET A 396 -19.17 39.91 11.81
N SER A 397 -18.38 39.18 12.62
CA SER A 397 -18.05 39.53 14.00
C SER A 397 -16.75 38.85 14.39
N GLU A 398 -16.25 39.07 15.61
CA GLU A 398 -14.99 38.47 16.09
C GLU A 398 -14.86 36.95 15.86
N THR A 399 -15.99 36.23 15.93
CA THR A 399 -16.01 34.77 15.85
C THR A 399 -16.87 34.24 14.70
N SER A 400 -17.46 35.10 13.87
CA SER A 400 -18.42 34.69 12.84
C SER A 400 -17.99 35.14 11.44
N TYR A 401 -18.06 34.21 10.49
CA TYR A 401 -17.55 34.36 9.13
C TYR A 401 -18.59 33.83 8.12
N VAL A 402 -18.62 34.40 6.91
CA VAL A 402 -19.47 33.90 5.82
C VAL A 402 -18.67 32.91 4.99
N VAL A 403 -19.11 31.65 4.88
CA VAL A 403 -18.47 30.64 4.04
C VAL A 403 -18.69 30.97 2.56
N ASN A 404 -17.66 30.78 1.75
CA ASN A 404 -17.73 30.88 0.29
C ASN A 404 -18.47 29.68 -0.29
N ALA A 405 -19.81 29.70 -0.19
CA ALA A 405 -20.69 28.63 -0.63
C ALA A 405 -21.82 29.15 -1.56
N ASP A 406 -22.51 28.23 -2.24
CA ASP A 406 -23.64 28.52 -3.14
C ASP A 406 -24.88 29.01 -2.40
N THR A 407 -24.94 28.77 -1.10
CA THR A 407 -25.91 29.34 -0.16
C THR A 407 -25.18 30.06 0.98
N PRO A 408 -25.81 31.06 1.62
CA PRO A 408 -25.20 31.78 2.73
C PRO A 408 -25.11 30.88 3.97
N VAL A 409 -23.89 30.43 4.31
CA VAL A 409 -23.62 29.66 5.53
C VAL A 409 -22.77 30.49 6.50
N LEU A 410 -23.24 30.64 7.74
CA LEU A 410 -22.52 31.34 8.80
C LEU A 410 -21.62 30.37 9.56
N LEU A 411 -20.30 30.51 9.44
CA LEU A 411 -19.30 29.78 10.21
C LEU A 411 -18.98 30.51 11.51
N LYS A 412 -19.20 29.83 12.64
CA LYS A 412 -18.80 30.28 13.99
C LYS A 412 -17.57 29.53 14.46
N VAL A 413 -16.50 30.25 14.79
CA VAL A 413 -15.25 29.67 15.30
C VAL A 413 -15.18 29.87 16.82
N VAL A 414 -15.04 28.78 17.57
CA VAL A 414 -14.98 28.77 19.03
C VAL A 414 -13.71 28.05 19.48
N ARG A 415 -13.10 28.47 20.59
CA ARG A 415 -11.82 27.93 21.07
C ARG A 415 -11.98 27.24 22.42
N PHE A 416 -11.32 26.09 22.57
CA PHE A 416 -11.30 25.31 23.81
C PHE A 416 -9.88 24.80 24.12
N ASN A 417 -9.55 24.73 25.41
CA ASN A 417 -8.34 24.07 25.89
C ASN A 417 -8.56 22.53 25.86
N ILE A 418 -7.60 21.80 25.31
CA ILE A 418 -7.65 20.34 25.11
C ILE A 418 -7.07 19.54 26.28
N GLU A 419 -6.36 20.16 27.23
CA GLU A 419 -5.58 19.47 28.27
C GLU A 419 -6.41 18.48 29.09
N LYS A 420 -7.62 18.86 29.50
CA LYS A 420 -8.54 17.98 30.25
C LYS A 420 -8.91 16.71 29.48
N VAL A 421 -8.99 16.80 28.15
CA VAL A 421 -9.25 15.64 27.27
C VAL A 421 -8.01 14.77 27.12
N LEU A 422 -6.81 15.35 27.09
CA LEU A 422 -5.55 14.60 26.89
C LEU A 422 -5.01 13.95 28.18
N GLN A 423 -5.44 14.36 29.37
CA GLN A 423 -4.89 13.82 30.64
C GLN A 423 -5.09 12.30 30.84
N ASN A 424 -6.16 11.72 30.29
CA ASN A 424 -6.51 10.31 30.48
C ASN A 424 -5.97 9.37 29.37
N PRO A 425 -6.00 9.75 28.07
CA PRO A 425 -5.52 8.88 26.99
C PRO A 425 -4.00 8.63 26.99
N TYR A 426 -3.17 9.53 27.56
CA TYR A 426 -1.70 9.42 27.50
C TYR A 426 -1.04 8.64 28.66
N LYS A 427 -1.78 8.24 29.71
CA LYS A 427 -1.21 7.55 30.91
C LYS A 427 -1.09 6.01 30.76
N MET A 428 -1.00 5.45 29.55
CA MET A 428 -1.35 4.05 29.32
C MET A 428 -0.26 2.99 29.58
N GLN A 429 -0.57 2.03 30.47
CA GLN A 429 -0.07 0.63 30.45
C GLN A 429 -1.17 -0.45 30.25
N TYR A 430 -2.46 -0.11 30.15
CA TYR A 430 -3.55 -1.07 30.44
C TYR A 430 -4.35 -1.64 29.24
N CYS A 431 -5.04 -2.76 29.52
CA CYS A 431 -5.68 -3.74 28.63
C CYS A 431 -7.05 -3.30 28.05
N GLN A 432 -7.55 -4.01 27.02
CA GLN A 432 -8.84 -3.84 26.30
C GLN A 432 -10.07 -3.56 27.20
N LYS A 433 -10.06 -4.06 28.45
CA LYS A 433 -11.17 -3.98 29.41
C LYS A 433 -11.61 -2.54 29.79
N TYR A 434 -10.77 -1.53 29.58
CA TYR A 434 -11.03 -0.16 30.05
C TYR A 434 -11.36 0.87 28.94
N LYS A 435 -11.50 0.44 27.68
CA LYS A 435 -11.79 1.34 26.54
C LYS A 435 -13.03 2.20 26.78
N THR A 436 -14.15 1.57 27.15
CA THR A 436 -15.42 2.26 27.36
C THR A 436 -15.28 3.36 28.40
N ASN A 437 -14.58 3.09 29.52
CA ASN A 437 -14.34 4.07 30.55
C ASN A 437 -13.54 5.28 30.03
N LEU A 438 -12.52 5.04 29.19
CA LEU A 438 -11.71 6.11 28.61
C LEU A 438 -12.51 6.99 27.64
N VAL A 439 -13.34 6.36 26.80
CA VAL A 439 -14.26 7.10 25.91
C VAL A 439 -15.25 7.91 26.75
N ASP A 440 -15.81 7.33 27.80
CA ASP A 440 -16.75 8.02 28.69
C ASP A 440 -16.07 9.18 29.45
N ASP A 441 -14.80 9.05 29.81
CA ASP A 441 -14.02 10.13 30.42
C ASP A 441 -13.76 11.27 29.43
N VAL A 442 -13.47 10.96 28.15
CA VAL A 442 -13.42 11.97 27.08
C VAL A 442 -14.78 12.65 26.93
N VAL A 443 -15.89 11.90 26.88
CA VAL A 443 -17.24 12.45 26.78
C VAL A 443 -17.53 13.42 27.94
N LYS A 444 -17.21 13.03 29.17
CA LYS A 444 -17.36 13.91 30.36
C LYS A 444 -16.50 15.16 30.24
N ALA A 445 -15.23 15.03 29.85
CA ALA A 445 -14.32 16.16 29.70
C ALA A 445 -14.77 17.13 28.61
N VAL A 446 -15.24 16.63 27.47
CA VAL A 446 -15.79 17.44 26.38
C VAL A 446 -17.05 18.17 26.82
N HIS A 447 -17.98 17.50 27.49
CA HIS A 447 -19.19 18.14 28.01
C HIS A 447 -18.89 19.19 29.08
N ALA A 448 -17.94 18.93 29.97
CA ALA A 448 -17.52 19.89 31.00
C ALA A 448 -16.85 21.14 30.41
N THR A 449 -16.21 21.02 29.24
CA THR A 449 -15.44 22.10 28.61
C THR A 449 -16.26 22.89 27.58
N ALA A 450 -17.01 22.19 26.73
CA ALA A 450 -17.70 22.76 25.57
C ALA A 450 -19.23 22.57 25.59
N GLY A 451 -19.78 21.96 26.64
CA GLY A 451 -21.22 21.75 26.79
C GLY A 451 -21.81 20.66 25.90
N LYS A 452 -23.13 20.46 26.02
CA LYS A 452 -23.93 19.61 25.13
C LYS A 452 -24.25 20.36 23.84
N ARG A 453 -24.35 19.65 22.72
CA ARG A 453 -24.75 20.19 21.41
C ARG A 453 -25.99 19.47 20.91
N SER A 454 -26.94 20.22 20.37
CA SER A 454 -28.07 19.72 19.58
C SER A 454 -27.62 19.37 18.16
N ASP A 455 -26.81 20.26 17.57
CA ASP A 455 -26.42 20.19 16.17
C ASP A 455 -25.01 19.64 15.98
N THR A 456 -24.76 19.13 14.78
CA THR A 456 -23.46 18.60 14.39
C THR A 456 -22.42 19.73 14.35
N THR A 457 -21.32 19.53 15.07
CA THR A 457 -20.23 20.51 15.19
C THR A 457 -18.94 19.93 14.62
N LEU A 458 -18.08 20.77 14.06
CA LEU A 458 -16.75 20.38 13.57
C LEU A 458 -15.71 20.66 14.66
N ALA A 459 -14.75 19.76 14.85
CA ALA A 459 -13.71 19.87 15.86
C ALA A 459 -12.32 19.68 15.24
N LEU A 460 -11.50 20.72 15.32
CA LEU A 460 -10.09 20.67 14.93
C LEU A 460 -9.24 20.48 16.18
N ILE A 461 -8.58 19.33 16.31
CA ILE A 461 -7.86 18.94 17.53
C ILE A 461 -6.36 18.94 17.25
N ALA A 462 -5.61 19.79 17.94
CA ALA A 462 -4.15 19.78 17.85
C ALA A 462 -3.55 19.04 19.04
N MET A 463 -2.74 18.01 18.78
CA MET A 463 -2.12 17.20 19.84
C MET A 463 -0.72 16.72 19.45
N LYS A 464 0.13 16.47 20.45
CA LYS A 464 1.47 15.92 20.24
C LYS A 464 1.37 14.47 19.81
N ASP A 465 2.24 14.03 18.91
CA ASP A 465 2.29 12.61 18.55
C ASP A 465 2.70 11.75 19.75
N CYS A 466 2.04 10.60 19.82
CA CYS A 466 2.30 9.55 20.78
C CYS A 466 3.67 8.90 20.54
N ASP A 467 4.32 8.41 21.60
CA ASP A 467 5.64 7.77 21.48
C ASP A 467 5.56 6.30 21.00
N GLY A 468 4.35 5.82 20.70
CA GLY A 468 4.06 4.50 20.17
C GLY A 468 4.01 3.40 21.24
N ARG A 469 4.04 3.77 22.54
CA ARG A 469 3.94 2.81 23.65
C ARG A 469 2.51 2.39 23.95
N GLU A 470 1.52 3.09 23.42
CA GLU A 470 0.10 2.90 23.68
C GLU A 470 -0.39 1.56 23.10
N LYS A 471 -1.34 0.91 23.81
CA LYS A 471 -2.01 -0.28 23.27
C LYS A 471 -3.11 0.07 22.27
N ILE A 472 -3.62 1.30 22.33
CA ILE A 472 -4.71 1.84 21.52
C ILE A 472 -4.27 3.23 21.08
N ASP A 473 -4.48 3.58 19.82
CA ASP A 473 -4.22 4.95 19.34
C ASP A 473 -5.13 5.95 20.09
N PRO A 474 -4.58 6.91 20.85
CA PRO A 474 -5.37 7.91 21.56
C PRO A 474 -6.29 8.74 20.65
N LYS A 475 -5.92 8.95 19.38
CA LYS A 475 -6.77 9.66 18.42
C LYS A 475 -8.10 8.95 18.20
N GLN A 476 -8.11 7.62 18.22
CA GLN A 476 -9.35 6.84 18.08
C GLN A 476 -10.27 7.02 19.31
N ILE A 477 -9.72 6.96 20.52
CA ILE A 477 -10.49 7.16 21.76
C ILE A 477 -11.09 8.57 21.80
N ILE A 478 -10.27 9.58 21.47
CA ILE A 478 -10.71 10.97 21.42
C ILE A 478 -11.80 11.14 20.35
N ARG A 479 -11.58 10.62 19.14
CA ARG A 479 -12.56 10.70 18.05
C ARG A 479 -13.90 10.06 18.40
N GLU A 480 -13.90 8.87 19.01
CA GLU A 480 -15.13 8.21 19.46
C GLU A 480 -15.85 9.03 20.53
N GLY A 481 -15.12 9.57 21.51
CA GLY A 481 -15.69 10.44 22.54
C GLY A 481 -16.31 11.70 21.96
N PHE A 482 -15.62 12.34 21.00
CA PHE A 482 -16.14 13.52 20.28
C PHE A 482 -17.40 13.19 19.47
N ALA A 483 -17.41 12.07 18.73
CA ALA A 483 -18.55 11.62 17.96
C ALA A 483 -19.80 11.40 18.83
N ARG A 484 -19.65 10.76 20.01
CA ARG A 484 -20.73 10.58 20.99
C ARG A 484 -21.29 11.91 21.53
N THR A 485 -20.53 13.00 21.40
CA THR A 485 -20.97 14.36 21.76
C THR A 485 -21.37 15.22 20.55
N LYS A 486 -21.68 14.61 19.39
CA LYS A 486 -22.09 15.27 18.14
C LYS A 486 -21.00 16.11 17.46
N ARG A 487 -19.73 15.73 17.63
CA ARG A 487 -18.58 16.41 17.03
C ARG A 487 -17.84 15.52 16.03
N ILE A 488 -17.74 15.98 14.79
CA ILE A 488 -16.88 15.41 13.75
C ILE A 488 -15.48 15.97 13.97
N SER A 489 -14.45 15.12 14.07
CA SER A 489 -13.11 15.52 14.48
C SER A 489 -11.99 15.15 13.50
N THR A 490 -11.10 16.11 13.29
CA THR A 490 -9.84 15.97 12.53
C THR A 490 -8.67 16.41 13.41
N PHE A 491 -7.51 15.76 13.24
CA PHE A 491 -6.34 15.95 14.09
C PHE A 491 -5.21 16.64 13.34
N ILE A 492 -4.53 17.55 14.03
CA ILE A 492 -3.26 18.15 13.63
C ILE A 492 -2.18 17.66 14.60
N ASN A 493 -1.11 17.11 14.05
CA ASN A 493 0.03 16.67 14.84
C ASN A 493 0.92 17.86 15.17
N LEU A 494 1.26 18.00 16.46
CA LEU A 494 2.20 18.99 16.95
C LEU A 494 3.59 18.35 17.11
N PHE A 495 4.53 18.74 16.26
CA PHE A 495 5.93 18.33 16.36
C PHE A 495 6.72 19.30 17.24
N ILE A 496 7.63 18.77 18.07
CA ILE A 496 8.45 19.59 18.97
C ILE A 496 9.37 20.49 18.13
N GLY A 497 9.32 21.80 18.37
CA GLY A 497 10.19 22.78 17.70
C GLY A 497 9.76 23.16 16.27
N GLN A 498 8.61 22.70 15.79
CA GLN A 498 8.07 23.06 14.47
C GLN A 498 6.70 23.71 14.59
N SER A 499 6.50 24.80 13.84
CA SER A 499 5.17 25.41 13.67
C SER A 499 4.32 24.55 12.73
N VAL A 500 3.01 24.49 12.99
CA VAL A 500 2.07 23.88 12.05
C VAL A 500 2.00 24.71 10.78
N SER A 501 2.16 24.08 9.62
CA SER A 501 2.05 24.81 8.34
C SER A 501 0.60 25.25 8.09
N ARG A 502 0.42 26.40 7.46
CA ARG A 502 -0.92 26.89 7.08
C ARG A 502 -1.65 25.91 6.17
N GLU A 503 -0.93 25.27 5.25
CA GLU A 503 -1.46 24.25 4.36
C GLU A 503 -2.07 23.07 5.14
N THR A 504 -1.41 22.63 6.22
CA THR A 504 -1.94 21.58 7.11
C THR A 504 -3.25 22.00 7.77
N ILE A 505 -3.37 23.25 8.22
CA ILE A 505 -4.59 23.79 8.81
C ILE A 505 -5.72 23.82 7.76
N VAL A 506 -5.44 24.38 6.59
CA VAL A 506 -6.41 24.49 5.47
C VAL A 506 -6.91 23.11 5.05
N ASN A 507 -6.00 22.15 4.80
CA ASN A 507 -6.36 20.77 4.46
C ASN A 507 -7.21 20.11 5.55
N SER A 508 -6.93 20.38 6.83
CA SER A 508 -7.72 19.84 7.94
C SER A 508 -9.13 20.42 8.00
N ILE A 509 -9.29 21.72 7.70
CA ILE A 509 -10.60 22.37 7.62
C ILE A 509 -11.38 21.84 6.41
N PHE A 510 -10.76 21.70 5.24
CA PHE A 510 -11.39 21.09 4.07
C PHE A 510 -11.85 19.65 4.35
N SER A 511 -11.02 18.84 5.01
CA SER A 511 -11.41 17.49 5.44
C SER A 511 -12.66 17.50 6.33
N LEU A 512 -12.78 18.46 7.25
CA LEU A 512 -13.97 18.60 8.10
C LEU A 512 -15.21 19.05 7.31
N LEU A 513 -15.04 19.95 6.33
CA LEU A 513 -16.13 20.40 5.45
C LEU A 513 -16.64 19.25 4.56
N GLU A 514 -15.74 18.46 3.97
CA GLU A 514 -16.09 17.24 3.22
C GLU A 514 -16.86 16.23 4.10
N GLN A 515 -16.39 15.99 5.33
CA GLN A 515 -17.07 15.13 6.31
C GLN A 515 -18.44 15.68 6.74
N LYS A 516 -18.67 16.99 6.60
CA LYS A 516 -19.98 17.60 6.82
C LYS A 516 -20.91 17.51 5.59
N GLY A 517 -20.37 17.12 4.44
CA GLY A 517 -21.10 16.98 3.19
C GLY A 517 -20.98 18.19 2.25
N PHE A 518 -20.05 19.12 2.48
CA PHE A 518 -19.76 20.14 1.47
C PHE A 518 -19.07 19.49 0.26
N LEU A 519 -19.34 20.02 -0.93
CA LEU A 519 -18.72 19.58 -2.18
C LEU A 519 -18.11 20.80 -2.88
N LYS A 520 -17.06 20.61 -3.66
CA LYS A 520 -16.49 21.72 -4.45
C LYS A 520 -17.32 22.00 -5.69
N ARG A 521 -17.21 23.21 -6.26
CA ARG A 521 -18.00 23.64 -7.43
C ARG A 521 -17.91 22.70 -8.62
N ASN A 522 -16.73 22.12 -8.82
CA ASN A 522 -16.45 21.12 -9.84
C ASN A 522 -17.40 19.92 -9.83
N TRP A 523 -18.07 19.62 -8.73
CA TRP A 523 -19.05 18.53 -8.67
C TRP A 523 -20.17 18.65 -9.71
N ASN A 524 -20.56 19.87 -10.10
CA ASN A 524 -21.58 20.09 -11.13
C ASN A 524 -21.20 19.51 -12.50
N LYS A 525 -19.91 19.32 -12.79
CA LYS A 525 -19.46 18.77 -14.07
C LYS A 525 -19.67 17.25 -14.17
N MET A 526 -19.95 16.57 -13.06
CA MET A 526 -20.30 15.15 -13.04
C MET A 526 -21.77 14.88 -13.29
N ASN A 527 -22.60 15.93 -13.31
CA ASN A 527 -24.04 15.85 -13.16
C ASN A 527 -24.75 15.41 -14.46
N LEU A 528 -24.37 14.24 -14.97
CA LEU A 528 -25.16 13.46 -15.92
C LEU A 528 -26.32 12.79 -15.17
N PRO A 529 -27.49 12.58 -15.81
CA PRO A 529 -28.66 11.93 -15.19
C PRO A 529 -28.42 10.40 -15.05
N CYS A 530 -27.52 10.03 -14.14
CA CYS A 530 -27.16 8.66 -13.86
C CYS A 530 -26.82 8.48 -12.38
N THR A 531 -26.94 7.24 -11.91
CA THR A 531 -26.62 6.88 -10.53
C THR A 531 -25.26 6.19 -10.49
N TYR A 532 -24.34 6.71 -9.66
CA TYR A 532 -23.07 6.04 -9.39
C TYR A 532 -23.16 5.26 -8.09
N VAL A 533 -22.68 4.03 -8.12
CA VAL A 533 -22.70 3.13 -6.97
C VAL A 533 -21.31 2.61 -6.74
N ASN A 534 -20.82 2.68 -5.51
CA ASN A 534 -19.53 2.09 -5.16
C ASN A 534 -19.74 1.07 -4.05
N LEU A 535 -19.00 -0.04 -4.13
CA LEU A 535 -18.89 -1.00 -3.04
C LEU A 535 -17.49 -0.92 -2.44
N SER A 536 -17.42 -0.77 -1.13
CA SER A 536 -16.19 -0.83 -0.33
C SER A 536 -16.34 -1.88 0.76
N VAL A 537 -15.25 -2.54 1.16
CA VAL A 537 -15.23 -3.46 2.29
C VAL A 537 -14.12 -3.04 3.23
N GLU A 538 -14.49 -2.42 4.33
CA GLU A 538 -13.55 -1.89 5.30
C GLU A 538 -13.28 -2.92 6.39
N ARG A 539 -12.00 -3.28 6.56
CA ARG A 539 -11.58 -4.11 7.69
C ARG A 539 -11.67 -3.27 8.97
N ILE A 540 -12.63 -3.60 9.84
CA ILE A 540 -12.83 -2.95 11.13
C ILE A 540 -11.92 -3.60 12.16
N SER A 541 -11.92 -4.93 12.27
CA SER A 541 -11.06 -5.67 13.20
C SER A 541 -10.23 -6.76 12.55
N LYS A 542 -9.46 -7.52 13.35
CA LYS A 542 -8.71 -8.69 12.84
C LYS A 542 -9.62 -9.64 12.06
N PHE A 543 -10.85 -9.83 12.52
CA PHE A 543 -11.80 -10.76 11.92
C PHE A 543 -13.06 -10.07 11.39
N ASP A 544 -13.33 -8.83 11.73
CA ASP A 544 -14.57 -8.13 11.35
C ASP A 544 -14.36 -7.17 10.17
N PHE A 545 -15.22 -7.30 9.17
CA PHE A 545 -15.24 -6.48 7.98
C PHE A 545 -16.62 -5.86 7.80
N LEU A 546 -16.65 -4.62 7.31
CA LEU A 546 -17.85 -3.84 7.07
C LEU A 546 -17.98 -3.55 5.57
N PRO A 547 -18.87 -4.26 4.86
CA PRO A 547 -19.31 -3.84 3.53
C PRO A 547 -20.09 -2.53 3.60
N ILE A 548 -19.77 -1.62 2.69
CA ILE A 548 -20.36 -0.28 2.59
C ILE A 548 -20.71 -0.02 1.12
N PHE A 549 -21.98 0.24 0.86
CA PHE A 549 -22.39 0.86 -0.39
C PHE A 549 -22.37 2.37 -0.26
N SER A 550 -21.98 3.04 -1.33
CA SER A 550 -22.23 4.48 -1.51
C SER A 550 -22.97 4.70 -2.82
N LYS A 551 -23.91 5.64 -2.81
CA LYS A 551 -24.75 6.04 -3.93
C LYS A 551 -24.59 7.54 -4.15
N ILE A 552 -24.28 7.94 -5.38
CA ILE A 552 -24.21 9.33 -5.81
C ILE A 552 -25.30 9.57 -6.85
N LYS A 553 -26.15 10.56 -6.60
CA LYS A 553 -27.14 11.07 -7.55
C LYS A 553 -27.16 12.60 -7.48
N GLY A 554 -26.69 13.24 -8.54
CA GLY A 554 -26.43 14.68 -8.55
C GLY A 554 -25.51 15.14 -7.41
N LYS A 555 -25.97 16.06 -6.56
CA LYS A 555 -25.21 16.56 -5.39
C LYS A 555 -25.38 15.69 -4.14
N GLU A 556 -26.24 14.67 -4.18
CA GLU A 556 -26.53 13.83 -3.02
C GLU A 556 -25.61 12.61 -2.99
N ILE A 557 -24.98 12.39 -1.83
CA ILE A 557 -24.11 11.24 -1.58
C ILE A 557 -24.60 10.54 -0.32
N LEU A 558 -25.06 9.30 -0.48
CA LEU A 558 -25.59 8.48 0.60
C LEU A 558 -24.81 7.18 0.73
N TYR A 559 -24.85 6.60 1.92
CA TYR A 559 -24.15 5.38 2.25
C TYR A 559 -25.09 4.40 2.94
N LYS A 560 -24.91 3.11 2.67
CA LYS A 560 -25.64 2.01 3.30
C LYS A 560 -24.62 1.00 3.83
N LEU A 561 -24.59 0.84 5.15
CA LEU A 561 -23.74 -0.14 5.83
C LEU A 561 -24.42 -1.51 5.79
N TYR A 562 -23.63 -2.59 5.74
CA TYR A 562 -24.16 -3.95 5.92
C TYR A 562 -24.97 -4.05 7.22
N GLY A 563 -26.20 -4.60 7.16
CA GLY A 563 -27.10 -4.69 8.31
C GLY A 563 -27.99 -3.46 8.54
N ASN A 564 -27.78 -2.35 7.84
CA ASN A 564 -28.70 -1.21 7.85
C ASN A 564 -29.74 -1.35 6.73
N THR A 565 -30.96 -0.90 7.00
CA THR A 565 -32.05 -0.81 6.02
C THR A 565 -32.03 0.50 5.23
N GLU A 566 -31.63 1.60 5.87
CA GLU A 566 -31.70 2.96 5.31
C GLU A 566 -30.37 3.46 4.74
N TRP A 567 -30.49 4.32 3.72
CA TRP A 567 -29.40 5.13 3.17
C TRP A 567 -29.24 6.41 4.00
N GLN A 568 -28.00 6.73 4.39
CA GLN A 568 -27.72 7.86 5.29
C GLN A 568 -26.56 8.73 4.77
N PRO A 569 -26.58 10.05 5.05
CA PRO A 569 -25.46 10.92 4.73
C PRO A 569 -24.24 10.62 5.62
N ILE A 570 -23.06 11.01 5.15
CA ILE A 570 -21.79 10.70 5.81
C ILE A 570 -21.73 11.24 7.24
N ASP A 571 -22.15 12.49 7.47
CA ASP A 571 -22.08 13.14 8.79
C ASP A 571 -22.90 12.41 9.85
N TYR A 572 -24.09 11.93 9.49
CA TYR A 572 -24.92 11.10 10.35
C TYR A 572 -24.23 9.78 10.70
N LEU A 573 -23.61 9.10 9.72
CA LEU A 573 -22.93 7.84 9.95
C LEU A 573 -21.71 8.00 10.86
N LEU A 574 -20.86 9.00 10.63
CA LEU A 574 -19.68 9.25 11.47
C LEU A 574 -20.05 9.44 12.95
N LEU A 575 -21.17 10.10 13.23
CA LEU A 575 -21.64 10.37 14.59
C LEU A 575 -22.40 9.20 15.25
N ASN A 576 -22.78 8.17 14.49
CA ASN A 576 -23.56 7.04 15.00
C ASN A 576 -22.93 5.67 14.78
N ILE A 577 -21.76 5.58 14.14
CA ILE A 577 -21.07 4.31 13.84
C ILE A 577 -20.79 3.47 15.10
N ASN A 578 -20.63 4.11 16.26
CA ASN A 578 -20.41 3.42 17.53
C ASN A 578 -21.63 2.58 17.99
N LYS A 579 -22.81 2.79 17.40
CA LYS A 579 -24.03 1.99 17.64
C LYS A 579 -24.16 0.82 16.67
N HIS A 580 -23.33 0.78 15.63
CA HIS A 580 -23.36 -0.26 14.62
C HIS A 580 -22.68 -1.52 15.15
N ASN A 581 -23.33 -2.67 14.97
CA ASN A 581 -22.88 -3.96 15.51
C ASN A 581 -22.89 -5.10 14.47
N ALA A 582 -23.24 -4.81 13.22
CA ALA A 582 -23.35 -5.81 12.16
C ALA A 582 -22.04 -5.85 11.35
N PHE A 583 -21.28 -6.93 11.49
CA PHE A 583 -20.04 -7.12 10.74
C PHE A 583 -19.98 -8.52 10.15
N LEU A 584 -19.19 -8.68 9.09
CA LEU A 584 -18.95 -9.96 8.45
C LEU A 584 -17.51 -10.43 8.70
N PRO A 585 -17.30 -11.72 9.05
CA PRO A 585 -16.02 -12.36 8.92
C PRO A 585 -15.54 -12.35 7.47
N GLN A 586 -14.23 -12.47 7.28
CA GLN A 586 -13.69 -12.75 5.97
C GLN A 586 -14.29 -14.07 5.41
N PRO A 587 -14.82 -14.07 4.18
CA PRO A 587 -15.31 -15.27 3.54
C PRO A 587 -14.20 -16.30 3.38
N SER A 588 -14.53 -17.57 3.61
CA SER A 588 -13.59 -18.68 3.42
C SER A 588 -14.34 -19.95 3.02
N LYS A 589 -13.64 -20.98 2.56
CA LYS A 589 -14.23 -22.31 2.31
C LYS A 589 -14.86 -22.95 3.57
N ARG A 590 -14.62 -22.39 4.76
CA ARG A 590 -15.07 -22.92 6.06
C ARG A 590 -16.26 -22.15 6.63
N ASN A 591 -16.76 -21.11 5.96
CA ASN A 591 -17.90 -20.33 6.43
C ASN A 591 -18.80 -19.91 5.27
N ASP A 592 -20.08 -19.74 5.54
CA ASP A 592 -21.07 -19.30 4.54
C ASP A 592 -21.16 -17.76 4.46
N MET A 593 -20.19 -17.04 5.02
CA MET A 593 -20.20 -15.56 5.06
C MET A 593 -20.11 -14.94 3.67
N GLY A 594 -19.55 -15.67 2.70
CA GLY A 594 -19.58 -15.27 1.29
C GLY A 594 -21.00 -15.20 0.72
N ALA A 595 -21.91 -16.08 1.17
CA ALA A 595 -23.30 -16.08 0.71
C ALA A 595 -24.06 -14.87 1.27
N LEU A 596 -23.92 -14.57 2.56
CA LEU A 596 -24.53 -13.39 3.19
C LEU A 596 -24.03 -12.08 2.55
N PHE A 597 -22.73 -12.00 2.28
CA PHE A 597 -22.16 -10.87 1.54
C PHE A 597 -22.79 -10.73 0.15
N LYS A 598 -22.85 -11.80 -0.63
CA LYS A 598 -23.46 -11.78 -1.98
C LYS A 598 -24.95 -11.44 -1.93
N GLN A 599 -25.68 -11.89 -0.92
CA GLN A 599 -27.08 -11.52 -0.71
C GLN A 599 -27.24 -10.02 -0.48
N PHE A 600 -26.46 -9.44 0.44
CA PHE A 600 -26.49 -7.99 0.69
C PHE A 600 -26.18 -7.16 -0.57
N VAL A 601 -25.15 -7.57 -1.34
CA VAL A 601 -24.79 -6.95 -2.61
C VAL A 601 -25.94 -7.06 -3.62
N SER A 602 -26.56 -8.24 -3.72
CA SER A 602 -27.69 -8.49 -4.60
C SER A 602 -28.89 -7.60 -4.28
N GLU A 603 -29.36 -7.64 -3.04
CA GLU A 603 -30.55 -6.91 -2.61
C GLU A 603 -30.36 -5.40 -2.78
N THR A 604 -29.20 -4.88 -2.37
CA THR A 604 -28.91 -3.44 -2.46
C THR A 604 -28.77 -2.98 -3.90
N LEU A 605 -28.14 -3.75 -4.79
CA LEU A 605 -28.05 -3.39 -6.20
C LEU A 605 -29.41 -3.45 -6.89
N MET A 606 -30.22 -4.48 -6.61
CA MET A 606 -31.56 -4.60 -7.20
C MET A 606 -32.49 -3.47 -6.75
N GLU A 607 -32.41 -3.03 -5.49
CA GLU A 607 -33.10 -1.83 -4.98
C GLU A 607 -32.76 -0.59 -5.83
N ILE A 608 -31.46 -0.35 -6.09
CA ILE A 608 -31.01 0.80 -6.88
C ILE A 608 -31.46 0.68 -8.35
N LEU A 609 -31.33 -0.51 -8.93
CA LEU A 609 -31.68 -0.76 -10.34
C LEU A 609 -33.16 -0.62 -10.61
N GLN A 610 -34.01 -1.02 -9.67
CA GLN A 610 -35.47 -0.87 -9.79
C GLN A 610 -35.84 0.62 -9.90
N HIS A 611 -35.28 1.47 -9.02
CA HIS A 611 -35.47 2.91 -9.08
C HIS A 611 -34.90 3.52 -10.37
N ALA A 612 -33.68 3.13 -10.76
CA ALA A 612 -33.07 3.63 -11.99
C ALA A 612 -33.85 3.24 -13.25
N LYS A 613 -34.49 2.07 -13.26
CA LYS A 613 -35.36 1.62 -14.36
C LYS A 613 -36.62 2.47 -14.47
N GLU A 614 -37.24 2.84 -13.36
CA GLU A 614 -38.41 3.73 -13.32
C GLU A 614 -38.08 5.11 -13.91
N GLU A 615 -36.86 5.59 -13.68
CA GLU A 615 -36.38 6.89 -14.16
C GLU A 615 -35.65 6.83 -15.52
N ASN A 616 -35.55 5.64 -16.14
CA ASN A 616 -34.78 5.39 -17.37
C ASN A 616 -33.31 5.87 -17.30
N GLU A 617 -32.69 5.70 -16.13
CA GLU A 617 -31.32 6.10 -15.84
C GLU A 617 -30.33 4.92 -15.98
N ARG A 618 -29.08 5.25 -16.34
CA ARG A 618 -27.95 4.30 -16.26
C ARG A 618 -27.39 4.25 -14.83
N VAL A 619 -26.95 3.07 -14.42
CA VAL A 619 -26.26 2.81 -13.15
C VAL A 619 -24.82 2.40 -13.44
N TYR A 620 -23.86 3.12 -12.87
CA TYR A 620 -22.44 2.79 -12.96
C TYR A 620 -21.98 2.21 -11.62
N PHE A 621 -21.66 0.91 -11.62
CA PHE A 621 -21.24 0.20 -10.43
C PHE A 621 -19.72 0.03 -10.39
N ILE A 622 -19.07 0.78 -9.51
CA ILE A 622 -17.62 0.87 -9.38
C ILE A 622 -17.16 -0.05 -8.24
N ILE A 623 -16.19 -0.91 -8.52
CA ILE A 623 -15.70 -1.90 -7.56
C ILE A 623 -14.17 -1.99 -7.61
N ASP A 624 -13.55 -2.04 -6.43
CA ASP A 624 -12.13 -2.27 -6.28
C ASP A 624 -11.76 -3.73 -6.58
N ALA A 625 -10.81 -3.92 -7.48
CA ALA A 625 -10.27 -5.22 -7.86
C ALA A 625 -9.72 -6.03 -6.68
N ASN A 626 -9.34 -5.39 -5.57
CA ASN A 626 -8.89 -6.09 -4.35
C ASN A 626 -9.95 -7.02 -3.78
N MET A 627 -11.23 -6.81 -4.09
CA MET A 627 -12.33 -7.71 -3.71
C MET A 627 -12.21 -9.11 -4.32
N ARG A 628 -11.39 -9.29 -5.37
CA ARG A 628 -11.14 -10.59 -6.03
C ARG A 628 -10.58 -11.68 -5.14
N LYS A 629 -9.87 -11.29 -4.07
CA LYS A 629 -9.15 -12.25 -3.18
C LYS A 629 -10.10 -13.12 -2.38
N TYR A 630 -11.13 -12.53 -1.77
CA TYR A 630 -12.01 -13.23 -0.81
C TYR A 630 -13.50 -12.98 -1.04
N TRP A 631 -13.88 -11.87 -1.68
CA TRP A 631 -15.25 -11.37 -1.67
C TRP A 631 -15.99 -11.64 -2.98
N ILE A 632 -15.37 -11.33 -4.13
CA ILE A 632 -15.97 -11.41 -5.46
C ILE A 632 -14.96 -12.02 -6.43
N LYS A 633 -14.92 -13.35 -6.53
CA LYS A 633 -13.96 -14.07 -7.39
C LYS A 633 -14.08 -13.70 -8.85
N GLU A 634 -15.27 -13.29 -9.29
CA GLU A 634 -15.58 -12.87 -10.64
C GLU A 634 -14.79 -11.62 -11.08
N LEU A 635 -14.05 -10.96 -10.17
CA LEU A 635 -13.10 -9.89 -10.45
C LEU A 635 -11.64 -10.37 -10.64
N GLN A 636 -11.37 -11.67 -10.60
CA GLN A 636 -10.04 -12.23 -10.88
C GLN A 636 -9.62 -11.92 -12.32
N ASN A 637 -8.33 -11.64 -12.52
CA ASN A 637 -7.79 -11.25 -13.83
C ASN A 637 -8.05 -12.29 -14.92
N GLU A 638 -7.91 -13.56 -14.55
CA GLU A 638 -8.16 -14.75 -15.37
C GLU A 638 -9.64 -14.99 -15.73
N ILE A 639 -10.58 -14.35 -15.03
CA ILE A 639 -12.03 -14.49 -15.28
C ILE A 639 -12.59 -13.28 -16.04
N ILE A 640 -12.01 -12.09 -15.82
CA ILE A 640 -12.48 -10.85 -16.42
C ILE A 640 -12.24 -10.86 -17.92
N ASP A 641 -13.22 -10.31 -18.66
CA ASP A 641 -13.16 -10.01 -20.08
C ASP A 641 -13.67 -8.56 -20.26
N LEU A 642 -12.97 -7.75 -21.06
CA LEU A 642 -13.33 -6.36 -21.30
C LEU A 642 -14.67 -6.22 -22.04
N ASP A 643 -14.99 -7.17 -22.90
CA ASP A 643 -16.19 -7.16 -23.74
C ASP A 643 -17.40 -7.79 -23.04
N ILE A 644 -17.23 -8.42 -21.87
CA ILE A 644 -18.29 -9.12 -21.14
C ILE A 644 -18.43 -8.59 -19.71
N SER A 645 -19.65 -8.20 -19.33
CA SER A 645 -19.91 -7.79 -17.95
C SER A 645 -19.78 -8.99 -16.99
N PRO A 646 -19.03 -8.85 -15.87
CA PRO A 646 -18.83 -9.94 -14.92
C PRO A 646 -20.13 -10.29 -14.17
N LYS A 647 -20.30 -11.58 -13.85
CA LYS A 647 -21.48 -12.11 -13.15
C LYS A 647 -21.35 -11.97 -11.62
N ILE A 648 -21.28 -10.73 -11.13
CA ILE A 648 -21.06 -10.47 -9.69
C ILE A 648 -22.24 -10.98 -8.84
N VAL A 649 -23.47 -10.84 -9.36
CA VAL A 649 -24.71 -11.29 -8.72
C VAL A 649 -25.56 -12.12 -9.71
N PRO A 650 -26.26 -13.17 -9.26
CA PRO A 650 -27.27 -13.85 -10.08
C PRO A 650 -28.30 -12.86 -10.66
N ASN A 651 -28.78 -13.07 -11.89
CA ASN A 651 -29.76 -12.22 -12.61
C ASN A 651 -29.29 -10.83 -13.05
N MET A 652 -28.08 -10.39 -12.68
CA MET A 652 -27.52 -9.07 -13.05
C MET A 652 -27.35 -8.88 -14.56
N LEU A 653 -27.09 -9.96 -15.32
CA LEU A 653 -26.92 -9.95 -16.78
C LEU A 653 -28.17 -9.55 -17.56
N ASN A 654 -29.35 -9.63 -16.93
CA ASN A 654 -30.62 -9.35 -17.59
C ASN A 654 -31.03 -7.87 -17.48
N VAL A 655 -30.16 -7.00 -16.92
CA VAL A 655 -30.46 -5.59 -16.69
C VAL A 655 -29.61 -4.71 -17.61
N PRO A 656 -30.20 -4.14 -18.69
CA PRO A 656 -29.45 -3.38 -19.70
C PRO A 656 -28.91 -2.03 -19.20
N ASN A 657 -29.35 -1.56 -18.03
CA ASN A 657 -29.02 -0.23 -17.52
C ASN A 657 -27.78 -0.20 -16.60
N LEU A 658 -27.10 -1.33 -16.40
CA LEU A 658 -26.00 -1.46 -15.44
C LEU A 658 -24.65 -1.64 -16.13
N ASN A 659 -23.72 -0.73 -15.84
CA ASN A 659 -22.34 -0.81 -16.28
C ASN A 659 -21.43 -1.10 -15.09
N VAL A 660 -20.64 -2.17 -15.18
CA VAL A 660 -19.67 -2.52 -14.14
C VAL A 660 -18.32 -1.90 -14.49
N ILE A 661 -17.72 -1.22 -13.52
CA ILE A 661 -16.42 -0.58 -13.64
C ILE A 661 -15.52 -1.17 -12.58
N ARG A 662 -14.47 -1.86 -13.01
CA ARG A 662 -13.42 -2.33 -12.12
C ARG A 662 -12.33 -1.26 -12.04
N ILE A 663 -11.93 -0.91 -10.82
CA ILE A 663 -10.75 -0.07 -10.58
C ILE A 663 -9.67 -0.87 -9.85
N ASN A 664 -8.39 -0.63 -10.14
CA ASN A 664 -7.30 -1.40 -9.54
C ASN A 664 -6.10 -0.52 -9.18
N THR A 665 -5.54 -0.75 -8.00
CA THR A 665 -4.33 -0.12 -7.47
C THR A 665 -3.39 -1.15 -6.82
N ALA A 666 -3.66 -2.45 -7.02
CA ALA A 666 -2.84 -3.51 -6.45
C ALA A 666 -1.51 -3.64 -7.21
N CYS A 667 -0.63 -4.49 -6.70
CA CYS A 667 0.71 -4.73 -7.26
C CYS A 667 0.72 -5.29 -8.68
N ASP A 668 -0.43 -5.70 -9.22
CA ASP A 668 -0.58 -6.14 -10.62
C ASP A 668 -0.91 -4.99 -11.58
N VAL A 669 -0.95 -3.74 -11.11
CA VAL A 669 -0.97 -2.55 -11.96
C VAL A 669 0.47 -2.15 -12.33
N PRO A 670 0.80 -2.03 -13.63
CA PRO A 670 2.14 -1.65 -14.08
C PRO A 670 2.67 -0.34 -13.49
N SER A 671 3.98 -0.29 -13.20
CA SER A 671 4.71 0.99 -13.03
C SER A 671 4.78 1.76 -14.35
N TYR A 672 5.03 3.06 -14.32
CA TYR A 672 5.03 3.89 -15.53
C TYR A 672 6.08 5.01 -15.56
N VAL A 673 6.33 5.54 -16.76
CA VAL A 673 7.04 6.81 -17.02
C VAL A 673 6.26 7.60 -18.08
N VAL A 674 6.20 8.92 -17.90
CA VAL A 674 5.62 9.85 -18.88
C VAL A 674 6.71 10.36 -19.82
N ILE A 675 6.50 10.22 -21.13
CA ILE A 675 7.43 10.66 -22.18
C ILE A 675 6.95 12.00 -22.75
N GLU A 676 7.90 12.88 -23.11
CA GLU A 676 7.64 14.22 -23.68
C GLU A 676 6.79 15.09 -22.74
N ARG A 677 7.29 15.28 -21.51
CA ARG A 677 6.65 16.10 -20.47
C ARG A 677 6.56 17.58 -20.89
N ASP A 678 5.39 18.17 -20.72
CA ASP A 678 5.25 19.63 -20.66
C ASP A 678 5.68 20.12 -19.27
N GLU A 679 6.65 21.03 -19.20
CA GLU A 679 7.23 21.56 -17.95
C GLU A 679 6.23 22.32 -17.05
N ALA A 680 5.00 22.57 -17.53
CA ALA A 680 4.06 23.52 -16.93
C ALA A 680 2.78 22.92 -16.33
N MET A 681 2.54 21.61 -16.39
CA MET A 681 1.25 21.03 -16.00
C MET A 681 1.31 20.25 -14.67
N ASP A 682 0.38 20.59 -13.76
CA ASP A 682 0.03 19.78 -12.60
C ASP A 682 -0.24 18.32 -13.03
N GLY A 683 0.45 17.38 -12.38
CA GLY A 683 0.85 16.08 -12.93
C GLY A 683 -0.22 14.99 -13.06
N THR A 684 -1.49 15.29 -13.34
CA THR A 684 -2.54 14.27 -13.53
C THR A 684 -2.91 14.06 -14.98
N GLY A 685 -3.03 12.81 -15.42
CA GLY A 685 -3.38 12.47 -16.81
C GLY A 685 -4.16 11.17 -16.94
N LEU A 686 -4.85 11.01 -18.07
CA LEU A 686 -5.59 9.79 -18.43
C LEU A 686 -5.04 9.23 -19.73
N TYR A 687 -4.75 7.93 -19.75
CA TYR A 687 -4.14 7.24 -20.87
C TYR A 687 -4.91 5.97 -21.19
N VAL A 688 -4.82 5.51 -22.44
CA VAL A 688 -5.40 4.24 -22.89
C VAL A 688 -4.38 3.44 -23.67
N ASP A 689 -4.28 2.15 -23.36
CA ASP A 689 -3.43 1.22 -24.08
C ASP A 689 -4.09 0.70 -25.38
N GLN A 690 -3.37 -0.09 -26.16
CA GLN A 690 -3.88 -0.63 -27.43
C GLN A 690 -5.03 -1.63 -27.25
N LYS A 691 -5.23 -2.17 -26.04
CA LYS A 691 -6.28 -3.14 -25.72
C LYS A 691 -7.50 -2.49 -25.06
N GLY A 692 -7.46 -1.17 -24.86
CA GLY A 692 -8.57 -0.40 -24.30
C GLY A 692 -8.62 -0.40 -22.77
N MET A 693 -7.50 -0.68 -22.10
CA MET A 693 -7.34 -0.48 -20.66
C MET A 693 -6.96 0.98 -20.38
N HIS A 694 -7.62 1.59 -19.41
CA HIS A 694 -7.37 2.99 -19.05
C HIS A 694 -6.52 3.12 -17.80
N TYR A 695 -5.60 4.08 -17.81
CA TYR A 695 -4.71 4.38 -16.71
C TYR A 695 -4.83 5.86 -16.34
N SER A 696 -5.35 6.13 -15.15
CA SER A 696 -5.33 7.46 -14.54
C SER A 696 -4.06 7.58 -13.70
N ILE A 697 -3.22 8.55 -14.03
CA ILE A 697 -1.94 8.79 -13.34
C ILE A 697 -1.94 10.12 -12.63
N GLY A 698 -1.13 10.23 -11.57
CA GLY A 698 -0.78 11.49 -10.92
C GLY A 698 0.65 11.54 -10.45
N GLU A 699 1.26 12.69 -10.63
CA GLU A 699 2.59 13.02 -10.13
C GLU A 699 2.45 14.20 -9.16
N TYR A 700 2.88 14.01 -7.90
CA TYR A 700 2.72 15.01 -6.83
C TYR A 700 4.06 15.45 -6.27
N SER A 701 4.30 16.76 -6.20
CA SER A 701 5.48 17.29 -5.54
C SER A 701 5.47 17.00 -4.03
N LEU A 702 6.52 16.40 -3.48
CA LEU A 702 6.62 16.13 -2.03
C LEU A 702 7.42 17.22 -1.32
N ASN A 703 6.79 18.09 -0.51
CA ASN A 703 7.33 19.04 0.51
C ASN A 703 8.71 19.72 0.29
N CYS A 704 9.25 19.67 -0.93
CA CYS A 704 10.51 20.16 -1.45
C CYS A 704 10.35 19.98 -2.97
N SER A 705 10.30 21.06 -3.74
CA SER A 705 9.87 21.11 -5.16
C SER A 705 10.70 20.31 -6.19
N ALA A 706 11.54 19.38 -5.75
CA ALA A 706 12.40 18.57 -6.58
C ALA A 706 12.05 17.07 -6.59
N THR A 707 10.98 16.59 -5.93
CA THR A 707 10.61 15.17 -5.97
C THR A 707 9.11 14.97 -6.22
N LEU A 708 8.75 13.98 -7.05
CA LEU A 708 7.41 13.61 -7.49
C LEU A 708 7.06 12.22 -6.98
N GLN A 709 6.00 12.09 -6.19
CA GLN A 709 5.35 10.81 -5.96
C GLN A 709 4.48 10.46 -7.17
N GLN A 710 4.69 9.28 -7.76
CA GLN A 710 3.84 8.78 -8.83
C GLN A 710 2.78 7.81 -8.32
N ASP A 711 1.53 8.07 -8.69
CA ASP A 711 0.39 7.22 -8.42
C ASP A 711 -0.26 6.79 -9.74
N ILE A 712 -0.75 5.55 -9.81
CA ILE A 712 -1.49 5.02 -10.96
C ILE A 712 -2.76 4.29 -10.50
N LEU A 713 -3.82 4.43 -11.28
CA LEU A 713 -5.09 3.73 -11.15
C LEU A 713 -5.45 3.13 -12.51
N GLU A 714 -5.59 1.81 -12.56
CA GLU A 714 -6.21 1.11 -13.70
C GLU A 714 -7.73 1.22 -13.60
N ILE A 715 -8.39 1.56 -14.71
CA ILE A 715 -9.84 1.71 -14.84
C ILE A 715 -10.30 0.83 -16.01
N LEU A 716 -11.16 -0.15 -15.72
CA LEU A 716 -11.70 -1.09 -16.71
C LEU A 716 -13.24 -1.04 -16.71
N PRO A 717 -13.87 -0.30 -17.64
CA PRO A 717 -15.31 -0.41 -17.90
C PRO A 717 -15.60 -1.72 -18.65
N LEU A 718 -16.37 -2.62 -18.03
CA LEU A 718 -16.56 -4.00 -18.50
C LEU A 718 -17.89 -4.17 -19.23
N GLY A 719 -17.89 -4.88 -20.35
CA GLY A 719 -19.11 -5.16 -21.13
C GLY A 719 -19.63 -3.97 -21.95
N VAL A 720 -18.79 -2.96 -22.16
CA VAL A 720 -19.15 -1.67 -22.79
C VAL A 720 -18.37 -1.47 -24.09
N LYS A 721 -18.94 -0.77 -25.09
CA LYS A 721 -18.26 -0.50 -26.38
C LYS A 721 -17.07 0.48 -26.21
N PRO A 722 -16.02 0.41 -27.05
CA PRO A 722 -14.81 1.23 -26.90
C PRO A 722 -15.04 2.73 -26.71
N VAL A 723 -15.91 3.34 -27.52
CA VAL A 723 -16.22 4.78 -27.41
C VAL A 723 -16.85 5.14 -26.06
N GLU A 724 -17.77 4.30 -25.58
CA GLU A 724 -18.39 4.49 -24.27
C GLU A 724 -17.39 4.24 -23.11
N ARG A 725 -16.38 3.38 -23.31
CA ARG A 725 -15.32 3.15 -22.30
C ARG A 725 -14.51 4.40 -22.02
N ASP A 726 -14.10 5.13 -23.06
CA ASP A 726 -13.32 6.36 -22.92
C ASP A 726 -14.07 7.41 -22.09
N ASP A 727 -15.37 7.57 -22.32
CA ASP A 727 -16.17 8.55 -21.59
C ASP A 727 -16.39 8.14 -20.13
N ILE A 728 -16.60 6.84 -19.87
CA ILE A 728 -16.63 6.31 -18.50
C ILE A 728 -15.29 6.51 -17.81
N ALA A 729 -14.17 6.24 -18.49
CA ALA A 729 -12.84 6.40 -17.93
C ALA A 729 -12.52 7.87 -17.61
N LYS A 730 -12.87 8.82 -18.49
CA LYS A 730 -12.76 10.28 -18.23
C LYS A 730 -13.53 10.68 -16.99
N MET A 731 -14.74 10.14 -16.83
CA MET A 731 -15.60 10.42 -15.69
C MET A 731 -15.00 9.86 -14.39
N ILE A 732 -14.53 8.62 -14.37
CA ILE A 732 -13.88 8.03 -13.19
C ILE A 732 -12.58 8.77 -12.85
N HIS A 733 -11.75 9.08 -13.85
CA HIS A 733 -10.56 9.91 -13.68
C HIS A 733 -10.91 11.25 -13.04
N TYR A 734 -11.99 11.91 -13.50
CA TYR A 734 -12.49 13.15 -12.91
C TYR A 734 -12.96 12.95 -11.45
N MET A 735 -13.62 11.83 -11.13
CA MET A 735 -14.02 11.48 -9.76
C MET A 735 -12.86 11.26 -8.79
N CYS A 736 -11.74 10.75 -9.29
CA CYS A 736 -10.55 10.55 -8.47
C CYS A 736 -9.73 11.84 -8.34
N CYS A 737 -9.47 12.53 -9.46
CA CYS A 737 -8.57 13.68 -9.49
C CYS A 737 -9.22 14.99 -9.05
N ASN A 738 -10.51 15.16 -9.33
CA ASN A 738 -11.16 16.47 -9.34
C ASN A 738 -12.45 16.49 -8.52
N SER A 739 -12.58 15.65 -7.48
CA SER A 739 -13.72 15.71 -6.55
C SER A 739 -13.37 16.19 -5.15
N SER A 740 -12.23 15.80 -4.61
CA SER A 740 -11.83 16.21 -3.26
C SER A 740 -11.41 17.68 -3.20
N MET A 741 -11.63 18.29 -2.05
CA MET A 741 -11.14 19.60 -1.60
C MET A 741 -9.70 19.55 -1.10
N LEU A 742 -9.16 18.35 -0.85
CA LEU A 742 -7.79 18.20 -0.38
C LEU A 742 -6.79 18.55 -1.49
N SER A 743 -5.71 19.23 -1.10
CA SER A 743 -4.60 19.62 -2.00
C SER A 743 -3.95 18.43 -2.71
N LYS A 744 -3.75 17.32 -2.00
CA LYS A 744 -3.32 16.06 -2.60
C LYS A 744 -4.52 15.39 -3.27
N LYS A 745 -4.55 15.37 -4.61
CA LYS A 745 -5.56 14.62 -5.36
C LYS A 745 -5.41 13.13 -5.04
N ASN A 746 -6.51 12.42 -4.84
CA ASN A 746 -6.49 11.00 -4.52
C ASN A 746 -6.84 10.19 -5.76
N ILE A 747 -5.83 9.81 -6.53
CA ILE A 747 -6.06 9.11 -7.80
C ILE A 747 -6.46 7.66 -7.60
N HIS A 748 -6.20 7.09 -6.43
CA HIS A 748 -6.40 5.67 -6.18
C HIS A 748 -7.87 5.24 -6.08
N MET A 749 -8.80 6.17 -5.84
CA MET A 749 -10.22 5.84 -5.74
C MET A 749 -11.15 7.05 -5.88
N PRO A 750 -12.42 6.83 -6.28
CA PRO A 750 -13.44 7.87 -6.27
C PRO A 750 -13.69 8.47 -4.88
N TYR A 751 -14.16 9.72 -4.83
CA TYR A 751 -14.44 10.46 -3.60
C TYR A 751 -15.31 9.72 -2.58
N SER A 752 -16.38 9.06 -3.02
CA SER A 752 -17.28 8.28 -2.16
C SER A 752 -16.61 7.07 -1.50
N MET A 753 -15.71 6.37 -2.22
CA MET A 753 -14.91 5.30 -1.64
C MET A 753 -13.89 5.85 -0.62
N HIS A 754 -13.30 7.01 -0.90
CA HIS A 754 -12.43 7.69 0.07
C HIS A 754 -13.20 8.05 1.36
N MET A 755 -14.41 8.57 1.25
CA MET A 755 -15.28 8.85 2.40
C MET A 755 -15.70 7.57 3.16
N ALA A 756 -15.89 6.44 2.48
CA ALA A 756 -16.13 5.16 3.15
C ALA A 756 -14.96 4.75 4.07
N LYS A 757 -13.71 5.06 3.70
CA LYS A 757 -12.54 4.87 4.58
C LYS A 757 -12.56 5.80 5.79
N VAL A 758 -13.15 6.99 5.68
CA VAL A 758 -13.32 7.90 6.83
C VAL A 758 -14.25 7.27 7.87
N ILE A 759 -15.30 6.55 7.47
CA ILE A 759 -16.20 5.81 8.38
C ILE A 759 -15.40 4.85 9.27
N LYS A 760 -14.47 4.10 8.68
CA LYS A 760 -13.56 3.21 9.43
C LYS A 760 -12.79 3.95 10.51
N SER A 761 -12.35 5.19 10.27
CA SER A 761 -11.58 5.96 11.26
C SER A 761 -12.37 6.30 12.53
N TYR A 762 -13.71 6.28 12.47
CA TYR A 762 -14.63 6.45 13.61
C TYR A 762 -15.11 5.12 14.20
N ALA A 763 -14.92 4.00 13.49
CA ALA A 763 -15.14 2.66 14.01
C ALA A 763 -13.89 2.22 14.79
N THR A 764 -13.94 2.36 16.11
CA THR A 764 -12.76 2.09 16.95
C THR A 764 -12.46 0.60 17.05
N ASP A 765 -11.31 0.18 16.55
CA ASP A 765 -10.76 -1.16 16.77
C ASP A 765 -9.40 -1.15 17.48
N ILE A 766 -9.27 -2.06 18.44
CA ILE A 766 -8.10 -2.28 19.29
C ILE A 766 -7.27 -3.48 18.79
N ASP A 767 -7.84 -4.35 17.95
CA ASP A 767 -7.18 -5.56 17.45
C ASP A 767 -6.54 -5.43 16.08
N ALA A 768 -6.57 -4.24 15.48
CA ALA A 768 -5.76 -3.82 14.35
C ALA A 768 -4.28 -3.66 14.76
N ARG A 769 -3.72 -4.73 15.34
CA ARG A 769 -2.37 -5.14 14.98
C ARG A 769 -2.40 -5.46 13.50
N GLU A 770 -2.38 -4.42 12.67
CA GLU A 770 -1.79 -4.51 11.36
C GLU A 770 -0.32 -4.84 11.60
N PHE A 771 -0.05 -6.14 11.74
CA PHE A 771 1.14 -6.72 11.15
C PHE A 771 0.96 -6.53 9.64
N LYS A 772 1.09 -5.28 9.16
CA LYS A 772 1.67 -5.07 7.85
C LYS A 772 3.05 -5.68 8.01
N GLU A 773 3.17 -6.95 7.62
CA GLU A 773 4.45 -7.51 7.29
C GLU A 773 5.04 -6.52 6.30
N PHE A 774 6.14 -5.90 6.73
CA PHE A 774 7.03 -5.07 5.96
C PHE A 774 6.57 -4.89 4.51
N ASP A 775 5.73 -3.89 4.27
CA ASP A 775 5.86 -3.17 3.01
C ASP A 775 7.26 -2.55 3.15
N ASP A 776 8.27 -3.27 2.65
CA ASP A 776 9.54 -2.65 2.39
C ASP A 776 9.20 -1.52 1.43
N GLU A 777 9.26 -0.29 1.94
CA GLU A 777 9.16 0.91 1.15
C GLU A 777 10.41 0.92 0.27
N LEU A 778 10.41 0.11 -0.79
CA LEU A 778 10.74 0.70 -2.07
C LEU A 778 9.74 1.83 -2.22
N ASP A 779 10.25 3.04 -2.06
CA ASP A 779 9.48 4.28 -2.04
C ASP A 779 8.42 4.24 -3.14
N VAL A 780 7.18 4.63 -2.81
CA VAL A 780 6.06 4.77 -3.76
C VAL A 780 6.53 5.53 -5.00
N ASP A 781 6.90 4.85 -6.10
CA ASP A 781 7.57 5.39 -7.31
C ASP A 781 7.93 6.90 -7.20
N VAL A 782 8.86 7.24 -6.28
CA VAL A 782 9.23 8.63 -6.00
C VAL A 782 10.38 9.00 -6.92
N ILE A 783 10.22 10.05 -7.71
CA ILE A 783 11.22 10.50 -8.69
C ILE A 783 11.70 11.93 -8.40
N ASN A 784 12.99 12.22 -8.43
CA ASN A 784 13.53 13.58 -8.34
C ASN A 784 13.52 14.29 -9.71
N ILE A 785 12.94 15.49 -9.78
CA ILE A 785 12.99 16.40 -10.94
C ILE A 785 14.32 17.16 -10.92
N GLU A 786 15.04 17.12 -12.04
CA GLU A 786 16.20 17.98 -12.25
C GLU A 786 15.74 19.40 -12.62
N LYS A 787 16.24 20.42 -11.90
CA LYS A 787 16.06 21.80 -12.35
C LYS A 787 17.01 22.01 -13.54
N LYS A 788 16.49 22.44 -14.68
CA LYS A 788 17.33 23.07 -15.70
C LYS A 788 17.95 24.29 -15.06
N ASP A 789 19.23 24.22 -14.72
CA ASP A 789 19.99 25.41 -14.40
C ASP A 789 19.97 26.27 -15.67
N SER A 790 19.21 27.36 -15.64
CA SER A 790 19.32 28.42 -16.62
C SER A 790 20.72 28.99 -16.48
N ILE A 791 21.65 28.49 -17.29
CA ILE A 791 22.95 29.10 -17.54
C ILE A 791 22.67 30.45 -18.18
N ILE A 792 22.49 31.48 -17.36
CA ILE A 792 22.70 32.86 -17.78
C ILE A 792 24.18 33.12 -17.52
N LEU A 793 24.99 32.82 -18.53
CA LEU A 793 26.31 33.44 -18.67
C LEU A 793 26.07 34.89 -19.10
N LEU A 794 26.35 35.84 -18.20
CA LEU A 794 26.57 37.25 -18.52
C LEU A 794 28.04 37.46 -18.87
#